data_AF-A0A497C7R6-F1
#
_entry.id   AF-A0A497C7R6-F1
#
_cell.length_a   1.000
_cell.length_b   1.000
_cell.length_c   1.000
_cell.angle_alpha   90.00
_cell.angle_beta   90.00
_cell.angle_gamma   90.00
#
_symmetry.space_group_name_H-M   'P 1'
#
loop_
_entity.id
_entity.type
_entity.pdbx_description
1 polymer ?
#
loop_
_entity_poly.entity_id
_entity_poly.type
_entity_poly.pdbx_seq_one_letter_code
_entity_poly.pdbx_strand_id
1 'polypeptide(L)'
;MTQNSPPSRISIFFLLLPLLILIPALFGVPFSSPDAAYTDLLISHYPNALYLKQSILEYHTIPLWSPAILGGYPFAANPLSGLWYPAGWGALLFPLPQGFTILIALHLVLGGLGMYRLLRAEGLRHFPALFGALAFEFMPKLFAHYGAGHLTLLYAVPWTPWLLLAARNEKRKWASGVVLALIFLADPRWAAYAGLLWLGYLFAYSQYNIPEKIQRLLISLGTTALLSAPLLIPLLEYVSLSTRSRLAPAEVFSHSLPPAQLLGLLFPSGGGSAEWFFYAGGAGVALLLISLTNAQCRKKSRFWLWTAGLSLGLALGSHIPGLELLARLPGFSLLRVPPRTLFLMGMALASIGAHVIASVFGEVIQGQGLNRAARLSLVGLVTFAIFLGGGVWTLAGELPLPVAWGVGAIILAAAWIGAARKRLSPQAWLMGLLFLSVIDWGGAALISFDIRPNEEAFAQQSELAEYLAETPGRFRVYSPSYSLPQHIAAQHGIELADGVEPLQITAYAQFMEAATGVPQDGYSVTLPPFAAGEPSRDNANYIPSPELLGLLNVRYVAAEFDIAVDGLVFREQFGGTCLYENTLALPRAWVQPFGADLGQNATPAEIIAWEPNHITIKAPGPGLLVLSEIAYPGWRVKVDDQKAEMKIVAGILRGVELPAGAHEVEFFFRPLSVYVGLAFFVIGLITTKDFLIGTKNLGSCINNVQDDINSFFLACKGETHLICIGWDALLKCVPPTASSKENKK
;
A
#
# COMPACT_ATOMS: atom_id res chain seq x y z
N MET A 1 -37.15 -12.87 -10.57
CA MET A 1 -35.95 -13.26 -9.79
C MET A 1 -35.17 -12.00 -9.48
N THR A 2 -35.11 -11.61 -8.21
CA THR A 2 -34.55 -10.32 -7.76
C THR A 2 -33.07 -10.20 -8.12
N GLN A 3 -32.68 -9.09 -8.76
CA GLN A 3 -31.31 -8.83 -9.23
C GLN A 3 -30.25 -8.78 -8.10
N ASN A 4 -30.68 -8.74 -6.83
CA ASN A 4 -29.82 -8.63 -5.64
C ASN A 4 -29.79 -9.89 -4.74
N SER A 5 -30.06 -11.08 -5.26
CA SER A 5 -29.96 -12.31 -4.46
C SER A 5 -28.50 -12.53 -3.98
N PRO A 6 -28.28 -12.92 -2.71
CA PRO A 6 -26.93 -13.26 -2.24
C PRO A 6 -26.35 -14.44 -3.05
N PRO A 7 -25.01 -14.57 -3.09
CA PRO A 7 -24.38 -15.73 -3.72
C PRO A 7 -24.92 -17.02 -3.09
N SER A 8 -25.12 -18.04 -3.91
CA SER A 8 -25.48 -19.37 -3.42
C SER A 8 -24.36 -19.94 -2.54
N ARG A 9 -24.66 -20.90 -1.65
CA ARG A 9 -23.62 -21.60 -0.86
C ARG A 9 -22.50 -22.16 -1.74
N ILE A 10 -22.86 -22.66 -2.93
CA ILE A 10 -21.93 -23.17 -3.94
C ILE A 10 -21.02 -22.05 -4.45
N SER A 11 -21.58 -20.88 -4.76
CA SER A 11 -20.80 -19.73 -5.22
C SER A 11 -19.82 -19.24 -4.15
N ILE A 12 -20.22 -19.23 -2.88
CA ILE A 12 -19.32 -18.88 -1.76
C ILE A 12 -18.16 -19.87 -1.68
N PHE A 13 -18.43 -21.17 -1.78
CA PHE A 13 -17.39 -22.20 -1.77
C PHE A 13 -16.32 -21.95 -2.85
N PHE A 14 -16.72 -21.62 -4.08
CA PHE A 14 -15.77 -21.33 -5.16
C PHE A 14 -14.92 -20.08 -4.91
N LEU A 15 -15.50 -19.03 -4.31
CA LEU A 15 -14.76 -17.81 -3.93
C LEU A 15 -13.77 -18.04 -2.78
N LEU A 16 -13.76 -19.20 -2.15
CA LEU A 16 -12.73 -19.55 -1.16
C LEU A 16 -11.54 -20.28 -1.79
N LEU A 17 -11.63 -20.70 -3.06
CA LEU A 17 -10.55 -21.45 -3.71
C LEU A 17 -9.22 -20.68 -3.82
N PRO A 18 -9.20 -19.36 -4.12
CA PRO A 18 -7.94 -18.59 -4.15
C PRO A 18 -7.16 -18.65 -2.83
N LEU A 19 -7.86 -18.85 -1.71
CA LEU A 19 -7.20 -18.94 -0.40
C LEU A 19 -6.26 -20.14 -0.31
N LEU A 20 -6.50 -21.20 -1.08
CA LEU A 20 -5.61 -22.37 -1.12
C LEU A 20 -4.19 -21.99 -1.60
N ILE A 21 -4.07 -20.99 -2.47
CA ILE A 21 -2.78 -20.47 -2.96
C ILE A 21 -2.01 -19.76 -1.85
N LEU A 22 -2.72 -19.17 -0.88
CA LEU A 22 -2.11 -18.41 0.22
C LEU A 22 -1.80 -19.28 1.45
N ILE A 23 -2.25 -20.55 1.49
CA ILE A 23 -2.00 -21.45 2.64
C ILE A 23 -0.49 -21.61 2.92
N PRO A 24 0.39 -21.88 1.93
CA PRO A 24 1.83 -21.98 2.20
C PRO A 24 2.40 -20.71 2.83
N ALA A 25 1.87 -19.55 2.44
CA ALA A 25 2.29 -18.24 2.92
C ALA A 25 1.79 -17.91 4.35
N LEU A 26 1.01 -18.79 4.98
CA LEU A 26 0.76 -18.71 6.42
C LEU A 26 1.97 -19.17 7.24
N PHE A 27 2.91 -19.89 6.62
CA PHE A 27 4.10 -20.43 7.27
C PHE A 27 5.41 -19.78 6.80
N GLY A 28 5.32 -18.70 6.02
CA GLY A 28 6.47 -18.01 5.47
C GLY A 28 6.16 -16.62 4.95
N VAL A 29 7.13 -16.03 4.26
CA VAL A 29 7.11 -14.67 3.73
C VAL A 29 7.14 -14.72 2.19
N PRO A 30 6.25 -13.97 1.51
CA PRO A 30 6.25 -13.88 0.05
C PRO A 30 7.37 -13.00 -0.51
N PHE A 31 8.00 -13.50 -1.57
CA PHE A 31 8.99 -12.82 -2.41
C PHE A 31 8.57 -12.90 -3.88
N SER A 32 8.99 -11.94 -4.71
CA SER A 32 8.58 -11.90 -6.13
C SER A 32 9.22 -12.99 -7.00
N SER A 33 10.33 -13.57 -6.55
CA SER A 33 11.03 -14.67 -7.19
C SER A 33 11.96 -15.36 -6.18
N PRO A 34 12.47 -16.57 -6.48
CA PRO A 34 13.46 -17.25 -5.63
C PRO A 34 14.73 -16.42 -5.40
N ASP A 35 15.14 -15.61 -6.39
CA ASP A 35 16.34 -14.77 -6.32
C ASP A 35 16.07 -13.36 -5.75
N ALA A 36 14.82 -13.02 -5.41
CA ALA A 36 14.50 -11.67 -4.94
C ALA A 36 15.15 -11.40 -3.57
N ALA A 37 16.02 -10.40 -3.49
CA ALA A 37 16.73 -10.11 -2.25
C ALA A 37 15.79 -9.55 -1.15
N TYR A 38 14.67 -8.93 -1.52
CA TYR A 38 13.81 -8.20 -0.60
C TYR A 38 12.33 -8.26 -0.97
N THR A 39 11.49 -7.83 -0.03
CA THR A 39 10.03 -7.69 -0.17
C THR A 39 9.57 -6.48 0.64
N ASP A 40 8.71 -5.63 0.08
CA ASP A 40 8.18 -4.43 0.74
C ASP A 40 7.39 -4.77 2.03
N LEU A 41 6.91 -6.01 2.11
CA LEU A 41 6.26 -6.56 3.29
C LEU A 41 7.18 -6.47 4.52
N LEU A 42 8.43 -6.91 4.39
CA LEU A 42 9.41 -6.87 5.46
C LEU A 42 10.06 -5.49 5.55
N ILE A 43 10.32 -4.82 4.43
CA ILE A 43 10.99 -3.52 4.46
C ILE A 43 10.14 -2.47 5.17
N SER A 44 8.86 -2.32 4.82
CA SER A 44 8.04 -1.18 5.27
C SER A 44 6.85 -1.59 6.14
N HIS A 45 6.11 -2.64 5.77
CA HIS A 45 4.84 -2.95 6.44
C HIS A 45 5.03 -3.62 7.80
N TYR A 46 5.95 -4.58 7.89
CA TYR A 46 6.24 -5.30 9.14
C TYR A 46 6.78 -4.37 10.24
N PRO A 47 7.83 -3.55 10.03
CA PRO A 47 8.33 -2.61 11.03
C PRO A 47 7.24 -1.65 11.53
N ASN A 48 6.42 -1.12 10.62
CA ASN A 48 5.36 -0.18 10.99
C ASN A 48 4.26 -0.82 11.84
N ALA A 49 3.85 -2.04 11.50
CA ALA A 49 2.87 -2.78 12.28
C ALA A 49 3.43 -3.20 13.65
N LEU A 50 4.71 -3.58 13.71
CA LEU A 50 5.39 -3.89 14.96
C LEU A 50 5.46 -2.65 15.86
N TYR A 51 5.90 -1.51 15.33
CA TYR A 51 5.99 -0.25 16.05
C TYR A 51 4.62 0.25 16.55
N LEU A 52 3.57 0.13 15.73
CA LEU A 52 2.20 0.43 16.14
C LEU A 52 1.74 -0.46 17.30
N LYS A 53 1.99 -1.78 17.19
CA LYS A 53 1.65 -2.75 18.24
C LYS A 53 2.39 -2.47 19.54
N GLN A 54 3.70 -2.26 19.50
CA GLN A 54 4.52 -1.91 20.66
C GLN A 54 4.06 -0.60 21.28
N SER A 55 3.78 0.43 20.46
CA SER A 55 3.33 1.73 20.96
C SER A 55 2.04 1.66 21.78
N ILE A 56 1.10 0.81 21.34
CA ILE A 56 -0.17 0.59 22.03
C ILE A 56 0.04 -0.24 23.31
N LEU A 57 0.89 -1.27 23.26
CA LEU A 57 1.08 -2.20 24.39
C LEU A 57 1.96 -1.62 25.49
N GLU A 58 3.00 -0.90 25.14
CA GLU A 58 3.99 -0.34 26.07
C GLU A 58 3.57 1.05 26.55
N TYR A 59 3.31 1.97 25.62
CA TYR A 59 3.03 3.38 25.93
C TYR A 59 1.54 3.71 26.02
N HIS A 60 0.64 2.78 25.68
CA HIS A 60 -0.81 3.04 25.66
C HIS A 60 -1.21 4.23 24.77
N THR A 61 -0.42 4.49 23.72
CA THR A 61 -0.64 5.62 22.81
C THR A 61 -0.70 5.17 21.35
N ILE A 62 -1.44 5.94 20.54
CA ILE A 62 -1.36 5.85 19.09
C ILE A 62 -0.15 6.66 18.62
N PRO A 63 0.84 6.05 17.97
CA PRO A 63 2.04 6.77 17.54
C PRO A 63 1.70 7.72 16.38
N LEU A 64 2.01 9.01 16.54
CA LEU A 64 1.95 10.00 15.47
C LEU A 64 3.33 10.23 14.83
N TRP A 65 4.40 9.89 15.55
CA TRP A 65 5.79 9.96 15.13
C TRP A 65 6.49 8.62 15.34
N SER A 66 7.46 8.29 14.48
CA SER A 66 8.31 7.11 14.62
C SER A 66 9.78 7.50 14.53
N PRO A 67 10.65 7.09 15.49
CA PRO A 67 12.10 7.30 15.42
C PRO A 67 12.84 6.17 14.69
N ALA A 68 12.14 5.15 14.19
CA ALA A 68 12.72 3.87 13.78
C ALA A 68 13.75 3.97 12.65
N ILE A 69 13.55 4.88 11.70
CA ILE A 69 14.45 5.11 10.55
C ILE A 69 14.59 6.62 10.30
N LEU A 70 15.62 7.01 9.55
CA LEU A 70 15.83 8.37 9.04
C LEU A 70 15.87 9.47 10.12
N GLY A 71 16.29 9.13 11.34
CA GLY A 71 16.29 10.09 12.45
C GLY A 71 14.89 10.52 12.90
N GLY A 72 13.84 9.89 12.36
CA GLY A 72 12.43 10.08 12.65
C GLY A 72 11.59 10.45 11.43
N TYR A 73 10.29 10.12 11.45
CA TYR A 73 9.34 10.52 10.41
C TYR A 73 7.90 10.59 10.93
N PRO A 74 7.01 11.38 10.28
CA PRO A 74 5.63 11.56 10.71
C PRO A 74 4.77 10.32 10.41
N PHE A 75 4.77 9.35 11.33
CA PHE A 75 4.06 8.07 11.21
C PHE A 75 2.59 8.23 10.79
N ALA A 76 1.85 9.16 11.41
CA ALA A 76 0.44 9.39 11.09
C ALA A 76 0.21 10.03 9.71
N ALA A 77 1.21 10.70 9.12
CA ALA A 77 1.12 11.26 7.77
C ALA A 77 1.52 10.24 6.69
N ASN A 78 2.20 9.16 7.08
CA ASN A 78 2.75 8.18 6.15
C ASN A 78 1.68 7.12 5.78
N PRO A 79 1.31 6.96 4.49
CA PRO A 79 0.34 5.96 4.08
C PRO A 79 0.84 4.52 4.27
N LEU A 80 2.15 4.28 4.30
CA LEU A 80 2.73 2.96 4.54
C LEU A 80 2.65 2.53 6.02
N SER A 81 2.34 3.45 6.94
CA SER A 81 2.10 3.11 8.35
C SER A 81 0.86 2.24 8.55
N GLY A 82 -0.12 2.32 7.62
CA GLY A 82 -1.41 1.67 7.73
C GLY A 82 -2.30 2.21 8.85
N LEU A 83 -1.89 3.26 9.57
CA LEU A 83 -2.55 3.74 10.79
C LEU A 83 -4.04 4.06 10.56
N TRP A 84 -4.34 4.74 9.45
CA TRP A 84 -5.68 5.21 9.14
C TRP A 84 -6.55 4.22 8.37
N TYR A 85 -6.05 3.03 8.06
CA TYR A 85 -6.83 1.99 7.39
C TYR A 85 -7.39 0.98 8.40
N PRO A 86 -8.67 1.06 8.81
CA PRO A 86 -9.16 0.31 9.97
C PRO A 86 -9.10 -1.21 9.78
N ALA A 87 -9.30 -1.72 8.56
CA ALA A 87 -9.18 -3.15 8.31
C ALA A 87 -7.73 -3.64 8.43
N GLY A 88 -6.74 -2.76 8.21
CA GLY A 88 -5.30 -3.02 8.40
C GLY A 88 -4.98 -3.51 9.81
N TRP A 89 -5.66 -2.97 10.82
CA TRP A 89 -5.46 -3.33 12.22
C TRP A 89 -5.84 -4.78 12.52
N GLY A 90 -6.68 -5.40 11.68
CA GLY A 90 -7.01 -6.81 11.80
C GLY A 90 -5.79 -7.74 11.72
N ALA A 91 -4.71 -7.31 11.04
CA ALA A 91 -3.46 -8.07 11.00
C ALA A 91 -2.80 -8.18 12.39
N LEU A 92 -2.97 -7.18 13.26
CA LEU A 92 -2.38 -7.15 14.61
C LEU A 92 -3.01 -8.16 15.58
N LEU A 93 -4.17 -8.72 15.23
CA LEU A 93 -4.84 -9.78 16.00
C LEU A 93 -4.14 -11.14 15.89
N PHE A 94 -3.19 -11.27 14.97
CA PHE A 94 -2.44 -12.49 14.71
C PHE A 94 -0.93 -12.23 14.84
N PRO A 95 -0.11 -13.29 14.98
CA PRO A 95 1.34 -13.15 14.84
C PRO A 95 1.72 -12.49 13.50
N LEU A 96 2.71 -11.62 13.55
CA LEU A 96 3.28 -10.99 12.36
C LEU A 96 4.47 -11.84 11.88
N PRO A 97 4.67 -12.03 10.56
CA PRO A 97 3.94 -11.39 9.46
C PRO A 97 2.63 -12.10 9.01
N GLN A 98 2.24 -13.21 9.62
CA GLN A 98 1.12 -14.06 9.16
C GLN A 98 -0.24 -13.32 9.16
N GLY A 99 -0.43 -12.37 10.08
CA GLY A 99 -1.61 -11.51 10.11
C GLY A 99 -1.85 -10.75 8.80
N PHE A 100 -0.80 -10.39 8.06
CA PHE A 100 -0.94 -9.76 6.75
C PHE A 100 -1.48 -10.72 5.70
N THR A 101 -0.98 -11.97 5.67
CA THR A 101 -1.47 -13.01 4.75
C THR A 101 -2.96 -13.29 4.98
N ILE A 102 -3.39 -13.42 6.24
CA ILE A 102 -4.80 -13.60 6.60
C ILE A 102 -5.63 -12.40 6.12
N LEU A 103 -5.13 -11.18 6.34
CA LEU A 103 -5.86 -9.99 5.94
C LEU A 103 -5.98 -9.88 4.41
N ILE A 104 -4.94 -10.22 3.65
CA ILE A 104 -4.97 -10.26 2.19
C ILE A 104 -5.99 -11.29 1.70
N ALA A 105 -5.99 -12.49 2.27
CA ALA A 105 -6.98 -13.52 1.98
C ALA A 105 -8.42 -12.99 2.15
N LEU A 106 -8.70 -12.27 3.24
CA LEU A 106 -10.00 -11.64 3.46
C LEU A 106 -10.34 -10.58 2.40
N HIS A 107 -9.36 -9.78 1.97
CA HIS A 107 -9.55 -8.78 0.92
C HIS A 107 -9.80 -9.43 -0.45
N LEU A 108 -9.13 -10.53 -0.80
CA LEU A 108 -9.40 -11.26 -2.04
C LEU A 108 -10.86 -11.74 -2.11
N VAL A 109 -11.32 -12.39 -1.03
CA VAL A 109 -12.72 -12.86 -0.94
C VAL A 109 -13.70 -11.68 -1.00
N LEU A 110 -13.38 -10.58 -0.32
CA LEU A 110 -14.17 -9.34 -0.38
C LEU A 110 -14.25 -8.82 -1.83
N GLY A 111 -13.14 -8.82 -2.55
CA GLY A 111 -13.05 -8.39 -3.95
C GLY A 111 -13.84 -9.27 -4.90
N GLY A 112 -13.68 -10.60 -4.80
CA GLY A 112 -14.45 -11.58 -5.57
C GLY A 112 -15.95 -11.42 -5.31
N LEU A 113 -16.36 -11.25 -4.05
CA LEU A 113 -17.76 -11.01 -3.69
C LEU A 113 -18.28 -9.68 -4.25
N GLY A 114 -17.48 -8.62 -4.22
CA GLY A 114 -17.80 -7.33 -4.82
C GLY A 114 -18.01 -7.43 -6.32
N MET A 115 -17.09 -8.09 -7.01
CA MET A 115 -17.15 -8.32 -8.46
C MET A 115 -18.35 -9.17 -8.85
N TYR A 116 -18.63 -10.23 -8.10
CA TYR A 116 -19.82 -11.06 -8.27
C TYR A 116 -21.10 -10.21 -8.20
N ARG A 117 -21.23 -9.38 -7.15
CA ARG A 117 -22.41 -8.53 -6.96
C ARG A 117 -22.53 -7.44 -8.02
N LEU A 118 -21.42 -6.84 -8.43
CA LEU A 118 -21.39 -5.88 -9.53
C LEU A 118 -21.94 -6.49 -10.82
N LEU A 119 -21.43 -7.65 -11.23
CA LEU A 119 -21.88 -8.35 -12.44
C LEU A 119 -23.35 -8.80 -12.35
N ARG A 120 -23.82 -9.20 -11.17
CA ARG A 120 -25.25 -9.47 -10.93
C ARG A 120 -26.11 -8.21 -11.10
N ALA A 121 -25.65 -7.06 -10.60
CA ALA A 121 -26.33 -5.77 -10.75
C ALA A 121 -26.32 -5.26 -12.21
N GLU A 122 -25.39 -5.72 -13.03
CA GLU A 122 -25.37 -5.51 -14.49
C GLU A 122 -26.32 -6.47 -15.25
N GLY A 123 -26.98 -7.38 -14.53
CA GLY A 123 -28.01 -8.28 -15.08
C GLY A 123 -27.49 -9.66 -15.50
N LEU A 124 -26.21 -9.98 -15.30
CA LEU A 124 -25.65 -11.28 -15.63
C LEU A 124 -26.13 -12.35 -14.65
N ARG A 125 -26.38 -13.58 -15.09
CA ARG A 125 -26.79 -14.71 -14.22
C ARG A 125 -25.66 -15.15 -13.27
N HIS A 126 -26.00 -16.01 -12.31
CA HIS A 126 -25.08 -16.49 -11.27
C HIS A 126 -23.75 -17.03 -11.81
N PHE A 127 -23.77 -17.87 -12.85
CA PHE A 127 -22.53 -18.48 -13.35
C PHE A 127 -21.60 -17.49 -14.06
N PRO A 128 -22.03 -16.70 -15.07
CA PRO A 128 -21.16 -15.70 -15.68
C PRO A 128 -20.61 -14.69 -14.66
N ALA A 129 -21.41 -14.31 -13.66
CA ALA A 129 -20.96 -13.46 -12.57
C ALA A 129 -19.90 -14.14 -11.69
N LEU A 130 -20.06 -15.43 -11.38
CA LEU A 130 -19.06 -16.21 -10.65
C LEU A 130 -17.75 -16.35 -11.44
N PHE A 131 -17.83 -16.59 -12.75
CA PHE A 131 -16.64 -16.63 -13.60
C PHE A 131 -15.88 -15.30 -13.57
N GLY A 132 -16.56 -14.17 -13.76
CA GLY A 132 -15.92 -12.86 -13.69
C GLY A 132 -15.38 -12.52 -12.31
N ALA A 133 -16.05 -12.96 -11.23
CA ALA A 133 -15.54 -12.81 -9.87
C ALA A 133 -14.23 -13.57 -9.65
N LEU A 134 -14.17 -14.83 -10.08
CA LEU A 134 -12.97 -15.66 -9.97
C LEU A 134 -11.86 -15.18 -10.90
N ALA A 135 -12.17 -14.69 -12.09
CA ALA A 135 -11.20 -14.07 -12.99
C ALA A 135 -10.53 -12.84 -12.36
N PHE A 136 -11.27 -12.07 -11.57
CA PHE A 136 -10.74 -10.93 -10.82
C PHE A 136 -9.94 -11.38 -9.59
N GLU A 137 -10.44 -12.35 -8.84
CA GLU A 137 -9.81 -12.82 -7.59
C GLU A 137 -8.52 -13.61 -7.85
N PHE A 138 -8.49 -14.45 -8.89
CA PHE A 138 -7.30 -15.16 -9.36
C PHE A 138 -6.42 -14.30 -10.27
N MET A 139 -6.69 -13.00 -10.43
CA MET A 139 -5.93 -12.13 -11.34
C MET A 139 -4.44 -12.21 -10.98
N PRO A 140 -3.58 -12.75 -11.87
CA PRO A 140 -2.18 -13.03 -11.54
C PRO A 140 -1.38 -11.80 -11.09
N LYS A 141 -1.77 -10.60 -11.52
CA LYS A 141 -1.17 -9.34 -11.06
C LYS A 141 -1.34 -9.10 -9.56
N LEU A 142 -2.43 -9.55 -8.93
CA LEU A 142 -2.57 -9.47 -7.46
C LEU A 142 -1.50 -10.32 -6.79
N PHE A 143 -1.28 -11.54 -7.25
CA PHE A 143 -0.30 -12.46 -6.67
C PHE A 143 1.15 -12.01 -6.92
N ALA A 144 1.45 -11.43 -8.07
CA ALA A 144 2.76 -10.81 -8.31
C ALA A 144 3.04 -9.66 -7.33
N HIS A 145 2.04 -8.82 -7.03
CA HIS A 145 2.17 -7.75 -6.03
C HIS A 145 2.16 -8.26 -4.59
N TYR A 146 1.60 -9.45 -4.34
CA TYR A 146 1.77 -10.15 -3.06
C TYR A 146 3.21 -10.60 -2.87
N GLY A 147 3.82 -11.21 -3.89
CA GLY A 147 5.26 -11.53 -3.92
C GLY A 147 6.14 -10.31 -3.68
N ALA A 148 5.84 -9.17 -4.30
CA ALA A 148 6.57 -7.93 -4.10
C ALA A 148 6.34 -7.27 -2.72
N GLY A 149 5.35 -7.72 -1.94
CA GLY A 149 5.02 -7.14 -0.64
C GLY A 149 4.22 -5.83 -0.69
N HIS A 150 3.63 -5.47 -1.85
CA HIS A 150 2.85 -4.25 -2.05
C HIS A 150 1.44 -4.32 -1.40
N LEU A 151 1.37 -4.46 -0.07
CA LEU A 151 0.14 -4.75 0.66
C LEU A 151 -0.98 -3.72 0.48
N THR A 152 -0.65 -2.44 0.40
CA THR A 152 -1.64 -1.36 0.26
C THR A 152 -2.49 -1.53 -0.99
N LEU A 153 -1.89 -1.99 -2.10
CA LEU A 153 -2.60 -2.29 -3.34
C LEU A 153 -3.52 -3.50 -3.19
N LEU A 154 -3.09 -4.53 -2.45
CA LEU A 154 -3.91 -5.71 -2.15
C LEU A 154 -5.09 -5.41 -1.24
N TYR A 155 -5.01 -4.36 -0.43
CA TYR A 155 -6.15 -3.86 0.33
C TYR A 155 -7.07 -3.01 -0.55
N ALA A 156 -6.52 -2.13 -1.37
CA ALA A 156 -7.26 -1.12 -2.10
C ALA A 156 -7.98 -1.65 -3.36
N VAL A 157 -7.32 -2.49 -4.17
CA VAL A 157 -7.88 -3.02 -5.44
C VAL A 157 -9.19 -3.80 -5.24
N PRO A 158 -9.31 -4.67 -4.22
CA PRO A 158 -10.55 -5.42 -3.96
C PRO A 158 -11.77 -4.58 -3.57
N TRP A 159 -11.60 -3.33 -3.14
CA TRP A 159 -12.72 -2.42 -2.89
C TRP A 159 -13.31 -1.82 -4.17
N THR A 160 -12.57 -1.81 -5.29
CA THR A 160 -13.02 -1.17 -6.53
C THR A 160 -14.35 -1.71 -7.07
N PRO A 161 -14.63 -3.04 -7.10
CA PRO A 161 -15.94 -3.52 -7.54
C PRO A 161 -17.10 -3.01 -6.66
N TRP A 162 -16.85 -2.82 -5.35
CA TRP A 162 -17.81 -2.24 -4.43
C TRP A 162 -18.05 -0.75 -4.69
N LEU A 163 -17.01 -0.01 -5.09
CA LEU A 163 -17.12 1.39 -5.49
C LEU A 163 -18.05 1.54 -6.72
N LEU A 164 -17.88 0.67 -7.71
CA LEU A 164 -18.72 0.65 -8.92
C LEU A 164 -20.15 0.22 -8.60
N LEU A 165 -20.32 -0.77 -7.72
CA LEU A 165 -21.64 -1.19 -7.25
C LEU A 165 -22.35 -0.05 -6.50
N ALA A 166 -21.63 0.69 -5.65
CA ALA A 166 -22.15 1.83 -4.91
C ALA A 166 -22.60 2.97 -5.84
N ALA A 167 -22.00 3.12 -7.02
CA ALA A 167 -22.42 4.11 -8.03
C ALA A 167 -23.86 3.88 -8.52
N ARG A 168 -24.36 2.65 -8.40
CA ARG A 168 -25.72 2.25 -8.78
C ARG A 168 -26.73 2.43 -7.65
N ASN A 169 -26.31 2.88 -6.46
CA ASN A 169 -27.19 3.01 -5.30
C ASN A 169 -28.05 4.28 -5.41
N GLU A 170 -29.34 4.11 -5.67
CA GLU A 170 -30.28 5.23 -5.84
C GLU A 170 -30.48 6.00 -4.54
N LYS A 171 -30.52 5.30 -3.40
CA LYS A 171 -30.89 5.87 -2.09
C LYS A 171 -29.75 6.60 -1.39
N ARG A 172 -28.52 6.11 -1.53
CA ARG A 172 -27.35 6.62 -0.79
C ARG A 172 -26.33 7.24 -1.72
N LYS A 173 -26.52 8.52 -2.06
CA LYS A 173 -25.64 9.30 -2.97
C LYS A 173 -24.18 9.39 -2.50
N TRP A 174 -23.94 9.26 -1.20
CA TRP A 174 -22.62 9.29 -0.56
C TRP A 174 -21.91 7.93 -0.53
N ALA A 175 -22.57 6.83 -0.89
CA ALA A 175 -22.02 5.48 -0.73
C ALA A 175 -20.72 5.27 -1.51
N SER A 176 -20.63 5.79 -2.74
CA SER A 176 -19.38 5.75 -3.51
C SER A 176 -18.27 6.55 -2.81
N GLY A 177 -18.60 7.68 -2.19
CA GLY A 177 -17.63 8.48 -1.45
C GLY A 177 -17.04 7.75 -0.24
N VAL A 178 -17.84 6.96 0.48
CA VAL A 178 -17.35 6.12 1.59
C VAL A 178 -16.41 5.03 1.10
N VAL A 179 -16.78 4.31 0.04
CA VAL A 179 -15.91 3.24 -0.50
C VAL A 179 -14.63 3.84 -1.07
N LEU A 180 -14.70 4.98 -1.76
CA LEU A 180 -13.51 5.67 -2.26
C LEU A 180 -12.64 6.23 -1.12
N ALA A 181 -13.23 6.64 0.02
CA ALA A 181 -12.47 6.99 1.22
C ALA A 181 -11.68 5.79 1.76
N LEU A 182 -12.31 4.61 1.86
CA LEU A 182 -11.63 3.38 2.28
C LEU A 182 -10.49 3.01 1.32
N ILE A 183 -10.71 3.14 0.01
CA ILE A 183 -9.67 2.94 -1.00
C ILE A 183 -8.52 3.93 -0.79
N PHE A 184 -8.81 5.21 -0.54
CA PHE A 184 -7.78 6.23 -0.29
C PHE A 184 -6.98 5.96 0.98
N LEU A 185 -7.66 5.57 2.06
CA LEU A 185 -7.01 5.21 3.32
C LEU A 185 -6.13 3.97 3.20
N ALA A 186 -6.51 3.02 2.33
CA ALA A 186 -5.70 1.85 2.02
C ALA A 186 -4.52 2.17 1.09
N ASP A 187 -4.76 2.88 -0.01
CA ASP A 187 -3.74 3.30 -0.96
C ASP A 187 -4.18 4.58 -1.73
N PRO A 188 -3.61 5.76 -1.41
CA PRO A 188 -3.95 7.01 -2.08
C PRO A 188 -3.69 7.00 -3.60
N ARG A 189 -2.71 6.20 -4.06
CA ARG A 189 -2.34 6.10 -5.48
C ARG A 189 -3.40 5.33 -6.25
N TRP A 190 -3.85 4.20 -5.71
CA TRP A 190 -4.92 3.42 -6.33
C TRP A 190 -6.28 4.14 -6.31
N ALA A 191 -6.54 4.96 -5.29
CA ALA A 191 -7.77 5.77 -5.22
C ALA A 191 -7.99 6.66 -6.45
N ALA A 192 -6.93 7.20 -7.04
CA ALA A 192 -7.04 7.97 -8.28
C ALA A 192 -7.54 7.10 -9.45
N TYR A 193 -6.94 5.92 -9.65
CA TYR A 193 -7.34 4.99 -10.71
C TYR A 193 -8.76 4.44 -10.50
N ALA A 194 -9.09 4.06 -9.26
CA ALA A 194 -10.43 3.59 -8.91
C ALA A 194 -11.48 4.70 -9.09
N GLY A 195 -11.16 5.95 -8.72
CA GLY A 195 -12.01 7.12 -8.90
C GLY A 195 -12.26 7.44 -10.37
N LEU A 196 -11.23 7.36 -11.23
CA LEU A 196 -11.38 7.53 -12.69
C LEU A 196 -12.26 6.43 -13.31
N LEU A 197 -12.04 5.17 -12.92
CA LEU A 197 -12.88 4.06 -13.37
C LEU A 197 -14.34 4.25 -12.91
N TRP A 198 -14.53 4.65 -11.65
CA TRP A 198 -15.85 4.95 -11.09
C TRP A 198 -16.56 6.09 -11.82
N LEU A 199 -15.86 7.17 -12.14
CA LEU A 199 -16.42 8.28 -12.91
C LEU A 199 -16.89 7.79 -14.29
N GLY A 200 -16.03 7.07 -15.02
CA GLY A 200 -16.41 6.47 -16.30
C GLY A 200 -17.62 5.55 -16.18
N TYR A 201 -17.66 4.73 -15.13
CA TYR A 201 -18.74 3.79 -14.87
C TYR A 201 -20.06 4.51 -14.53
N LEU A 202 -20.02 5.54 -13.70
CA LEU A 202 -21.18 6.37 -13.35
C LEU A 202 -21.81 6.95 -14.62
N PHE A 203 -21.01 7.45 -15.55
CA PHE A 203 -21.53 8.03 -16.79
C PHE A 203 -22.04 6.96 -17.76
N ALA A 204 -21.38 5.79 -17.84
CA ALA A 204 -21.71 4.72 -18.78
C ALA A 204 -22.89 3.82 -18.35
N TYR A 205 -23.06 3.54 -17.06
CA TYR A 205 -23.97 2.51 -16.56
C TYR A 205 -25.10 3.00 -15.66
N SER A 206 -25.04 4.23 -15.14
CA SER A 206 -26.16 4.76 -14.35
C SER A 206 -27.25 5.36 -15.23
N GLN A 207 -28.51 5.21 -14.78
CA GLN A 207 -29.70 5.74 -15.46
C GLN A 207 -30.00 7.20 -15.08
N TYR A 208 -29.13 7.83 -14.29
CA TYR A 208 -29.30 9.19 -13.82
C TYR A 208 -29.09 10.22 -14.94
N ASN A 209 -29.79 11.36 -14.85
CA ASN A 209 -29.55 12.50 -15.73
C ASN A 209 -28.20 13.19 -15.39
N ILE A 210 -27.72 14.07 -16.28
CA ILE A 210 -26.42 14.74 -16.10
C ILE A 210 -26.34 15.55 -14.78
N PRO A 211 -27.34 16.38 -14.41
CA PRO A 211 -27.30 17.10 -13.14
C PRO A 211 -27.19 16.17 -11.92
N GLU A 212 -27.91 15.05 -11.91
CA GLU A 212 -27.81 14.08 -10.81
C GLU A 212 -26.46 13.37 -10.79
N LYS A 213 -25.87 13.05 -11.95
CA LYS A 213 -24.51 12.51 -12.03
C LYS A 213 -23.49 13.47 -11.42
N ILE A 214 -23.58 14.76 -11.74
CA ILE A 214 -22.70 15.80 -11.18
C ILE A 214 -22.92 15.93 -9.67
N GLN A 215 -24.17 15.95 -9.21
CA GLN A 215 -24.47 16.00 -7.77
C GLN A 215 -23.86 14.81 -7.03
N ARG A 216 -24.01 13.60 -7.56
CA ARG A 216 -23.43 12.37 -6.98
C ARG A 216 -21.90 12.41 -6.99
N LEU A 217 -21.31 12.97 -8.04
CA LEU A 217 -19.87 13.22 -8.11
C LEU A 217 -19.41 14.11 -6.96
N LEU A 218 -20.01 15.29 -6.81
CA LEU A 218 -19.65 16.26 -5.77
C LEU A 218 -19.87 15.71 -4.36
N ILE A 219 -21.01 15.05 -4.11
CA ILE A 219 -21.29 14.42 -2.81
C ILE A 219 -20.27 13.33 -2.50
N SER A 220 -19.94 12.48 -3.47
CA SER A 220 -18.98 11.40 -3.26
C SER A 220 -17.57 11.95 -3.00
N LEU A 221 -17.12 12.94 -3.78
CA LEU A 221 -15.82 13.59 -3.57
C LEU A 221 -15.74 14.30 -2.22
N GLY A 222 -16.79 15.04 -1.83
CA GLY A 222 -16.86 15.67 -0.51
C GLY A 222 -16.85 14.64 0.63
N THR A 223 -17.62 13.55 0.49
CA THR A 223 -17.62 12.44 1.47
C THR A 223 -16.25 11.77 1.55
N THR A 224 -15.59 11.54 0.41
CA THR A 224 -14.23 11.00 0.37
C THR A 224 -13.27 11.91 1.09
N ALA A 225 -13.25 13.21 0.76
CA ALA A 225 -12.36 14.18 1.38
C ALA A 225 -12.54 14.27 2.90
N LEU A 226 -13.79 14.26 3.38
CA LEU A 226 -14.07 14.28 4.82
C LEU A 226 -13.62 12.98 5.51
N LEU A 227 -13.98 11.83 4.95
CA LEU A 227 -13.71 10.54 5.60
C LEU A 227 -12.25 10.06 5.46
N SER A 228 -11.50 10.58 4.50
CA SER A 228 -10.05 10.33 4.39
C SER A 228 -9.19 11.44 4.99
N ALA A 229 -9.80 12.51 5.50
CA ALA A 229 -9.12 13.68 6.05
C ALA A 229 -8.00 13.39 7.07
N PRO A 230 -8.10 12.38 7.97
CA PRO A 230 -7.04 12.07 8.93
C PRO A 230 -5.73 11.64 8.30
N LEU A 231 -5.76 11.06 7.09
CA LEU A 231 -4.58 10.80 6.29
C LEU A 231 -4.34 11.91 5.27
N LEU A 232 -5.39 12.33 4.54
CA LEU A 232 -5.28 13.27 3.42
C LEU A 232 -4.60 14.59 3.81
N ILE A 233 -4.99 15.21 4.92
CA ILE A 233 -4.46 16.52 5.33
C ILE A 233 -2.99 16.44 5.75
N PRO A 234 -2.59 15.57 6.72
CA PRO A 234 -1.18 15.44 7.08
C PRO A 234 -0.33 14.88 5.94
N LEU A 235 -0.88 14.04 5.05
CA LEU A 235 -0.16 13.58 3.86
C LEU A 235 0.18 14.73 2.91
N LEU A 236 -0.71 15.72 2.73
CA LEU A 236 -0.42 16.90 1.91
C LEU A 236 0.74 17.73 2.49
N GLU A 237 0.76 17.92 3.82
CA GLU A 237 1.88 18.56 4.52
C GLU A 237 3.18 17.76 4.33
N TYR A 238 3.14 16.45 4.55
CA TYR A 238 4.31 15.59 4.43
C TYR A 238 4.86 15.53 3.00
N VAL A 239 4.00 15.36 1.99
CA VAL A 239 4.40 15.37 0.57
C VAL A 239 5.08 16.69 0.22
N SER A 240 4.57 17.83 0.70
CA SER A 240 5.15 19.15 0.42
C SER A 240 6.57 19.33 0.99
N LEU A 241 6.89 18.64 2.09
CA LEU A 241 8.18 18.69 2.76
C LEU A 241 9.16 17.59 2.29
N SER A 242 8.67 16.62 1.51
CA SER A 242 9.44 15.46 1.10
C SER A 242 10.11 15.61 -0.26
N THR A 243 11.04 14.71 -0.59
CA THR A 243 11.68 14.58 -1.91
C THR A 243 10.68 14.34 -3.04
N ARG A 244 9.45 13.88 -2.74
CA ARG A 244 8.36 13.70 -3.72
C ARG A 244 7.90 14.99 -4.39
N SER A 245 8.03 16.14 -3.73
CA SER A 245 7.67 17.44 -4.32
C SER A 245 8.58 17.87 -5.48
N ARG A 246 9.75 17.22 -5.62
CA ARG A 246 10.80 17.56 -6.60
C ARG A 246 10.93 16.57 -7.76
N LEU A 247 9.99 15.62 -7.90
CA LEU A 247 10.02 14.61 -8.97
C LEU A 247 9.99 15.22 -10.38
N ALA A 248 10.93 14.82 -11.23
CA ALA A 248 10.94 15.17 -12.64
C ALA A 248 9.92 14.33 -13.45
N PRO A 249 9.37 14.85 -14.57
CA PRO A 249 8.42 14.11 -15.40
C PRO A 249 8.92 12.73 -15.87
N ALA A 250 10.20 12.60 -16.20
CA ALA A 250 10.80 11.32 -16.59
C ALA A 250 10.74 10.27 -15.47
N GLU A 251 10.86 10.70 -14.21
CA GLU A 251 10.81 9.81 -13.04
C GLU A 251 9.39 9.32 -12.75
N VAL A 252 8.36 10.12 -13.09
CA VAL A 252 6.94 9.71 -13.00
C VAL A 252 6.67 8.50 -13.90
N PHE A 253 7.25 8.49 -15.10
CA PHE A 253 7.10 7.43 -16.10
C PHE A 253 8.17 6.33 -16.01
N SER A 254 9.00 6.34 -14.97
CA SER A 254 9.90 5.22 -14.69
C SER A 254 9.11 3.91 -14.54
N HIS A 255 9.76 2.79 -14.91
CA HIS A 255 9.15 1.46 -15.00
C HIS A 255 7.94 1.36 -15.95
N SER A 256 7.81 2.25 -16.96
CA SER A 256 6.85 2.06 -18.06
C SER A 256 6.91 0.65 -18.64
N LEU A 257 5.77 0.10 -19.05
CA LEU A 257 5.69 -1.27 -19.58
C LEU A 257 6.48 -1.36 -20.90
N PRO A 258 7.58 -2.14 -20.96
CA PRO A 258 8.31 -2.31 -22.20
C PRO A 258 7.41 -2.98 -23.25
N PRO A 259 7.41 -2.55 -24.52
CA PRO A 259 6.56 -3.14 -25.55
C PRO A 259 6.73 -4.66 -25.71
N ALA A 260 7.93 -5.18 -25.47
CA ALA A 260 8.20 -6.63 -25.49
C ALA A 260 7.39 -7.40 -24.42
N GLN A 261 7.10 -6.75 -23.28
CA GLN A 261 6.29 -7.34 -22.20
C GLN A 261 4.79 -7.40 -22.55
N LEU A 262 4.35 -6.89 -23.71
CA LEU A 262 2.97 -7.09 -24.19
C LEU A 262 2.61 -8.56 -24.37
N LEU A 263 3.60 -9.42 -24.60
CA LEU A 263 3.44 -10.87 -24.62
C LEU A 263 3.01 -11.44 -23.26
N GLY A 264 3.21 -10.70 -22.16
CA GLY A 264 2.72 -11.02 -20.82
C GLY A 264 1.20 -11.23 -20.78
N LEU A 265 0.46 -10.64 -21.72
CA LEU A 265 -0.99 -10.89 -21.88
C LEU A 265 -1.30 -12.36 -22.18
N LEU A 266 -0.42 -13.03 -22.94
CA LEU A 266 -0.59 -14.38 -23.47
C LEU A 266 0.16 -15.45 -22.66
N PHE A 267 1.23 -15.06 -21.97
CA PHE A 267 2.06 -15.96 -21.19
C PHE A 267 2.31 -15.32 -19.82
N PRO A 268 2.15 -16.05 -18.70
CA PRO A 268 2.65 -15.57 -17.41
C PRO A 268 4.11 -15.16 -17.59
N SER A 269 4.54 -13.99 -17.09
CA SER A 269 5.84 -13.46 -17.50
C SER A 269 6.98 -14.39 -17.03
N GLY A 270 8.01 -14.51 -17.86
CA GLY A 270 9.24 -15.27 -17.56
C GLY A 270 10.38 -14.40 -17.00
N GLY A 271 10.06 -13.26 -16.37
CA GLY A 271 11.05 -12.36 -15.76
C GLY A 271 10.58 -10.89 -15.66
N GLY A 272 11.31 -10.09 -14.87
CA GLY A 272 11.08 -8.65 -14.67
C GLY A 272 10.36 -8.30 -13.36
N SER A 273 10.02 -7.01 -13.19
CA SER A 273 9.34 -6.51 -11.99
C SER A 273 7.88 -7.00 -11.92
N ALA A 274 7.36 -7.20 -10.70
CA ALA A 274 5.94 -7.46 -10.44
C ALA A 274 5.00 -6.42 -11.09
N GLU A 275 5.49 -5.21 -11.32
CA GLU A 275 4.76 -4.13 -11.98
C GLU A 275 4.37 -4.49 -13.43
N TRP A 276 5.20 -5.26 -14.13
CA TRP A 276 4.97 -5.69 -15.52
C TRP A 276 4.21 -7.00 -15.63
N PHE A 277 3.84 -7.65 -14.51
CA PHE A 277 3.09 -8.89 -14.55
C PHE A 277 1.62 -8.62 -14.89
N PHE A 278 1.14 -9.08 -16.06
CA PHE A 278 -0.28 -9.00 -16.44
C PHE A 278 -0.70 -10.15 -17.39
N TYR A 279 -1.08 -11.29 -16.82
CA TYR A 279 -1.53 -12.44 -17.60
C TYR A 279 -3.06 -12.56 -17.61
N ALA A 280 -3.65 -12.70 -18.80
CA ALA A 280 -5.11 -12.81 -18.94
C ALA A 280 -5.65 -14.24 -18.78
N GLY A 281 -4.81 -15.27 -18.90
CA GLY A 281 -5.24 -16.65 -19.04
C GLY A 281 -5.68 -16.99 -20.47
N GLY A 282 -5.52 -18.25 -20.88
CA GLY A 282 -5.92 -18.74 -22.20
C GLY A 282 -7.41 -18.51 -22.47
N ALA A 283 -8.26 -18.75 -21.46
CA ALA A 283 -9.69 -18.44 -21.55
C ALA A 283 -9.96 -16.93 -21.61
N GLY A 284 -9.23 -16.12 -20.86
CA GLY A 284 -9.38 -14.66 -20.88
C GLY A 284 -9.09 -14.05 -22.24
N VAL A 285 -7.97 -14.44 -22.87
CA VAL A 285 -7.59 -13.98 -24.22
C VAL A 285 -8.60 -14.47 -25.27
N ALA A 286 -9.00 -15.75 -25.21
CA ALA A 286 -10.00 -16.30 -26.12
C ALA A 286 -11.33 -15.53 -26.03
N LEU A 287 -11.82 -15.25 -24.82
CA LEU A 287 -13.05 -14.49 -24.61
C LEU A 287 -12.92 -13.02 -25.05
N LEU A 288 -11.75 -12.39 -24.86
CA LEU A 288 -11.46 -11.06 -25.38
C LEU A 288 -11.58 -11.01 -26.92
N LEU A 289 -10.98 -11.97 -27.63
CA LEU A 289 -11.07 -12.04 -29.09
C LEU A 289 -12.49 -12.29 -29.59
N ILE A 290 -13.26 -13.14 -28.89
CA ILE A 290 -14.69 -13.34 -29.18
C ILE A 290 -15.46 -12.03 -28.99
N SER A 291 -15.18 -11.28 -27.92
CA SER A 291 -15.79 -9.96 -27.69
C SER A 291 -15.48 -8.97 -28.83
N LEU A 292 -14.24 -8.95 -29.31
CA LEU A 292 -13.81 -8.07 -30.40
C LEU A 292 -14.44 -8.47 -31.74
N THR A 293 -14.66 -9.76 -32.01
CA THR A 293 -15.14 -10.25 -33.31
C THR A 293 -16.66 -10.48 -33.38
N ASN A 294 -17.36 -10.52 -32.26
CA ASN A 294 -18.82 -10.62 -32.20
C ASN A 294 -19.46 -9.27 -31.83
N ALA A 295 -20.24 -8.69 -32.75
CA ALA A 295 -20.84 -7.36 -32.58
C ALA A 295 -21.76 -7.23 -31.34
N GLN A 296 -22.50 -8.29 -30.99
CA GLN A 296 -23.38 -8.28 -29.82
C GLN A 296 -22.56 -8.28 -28.52
N CYS A 297 -21.50 -9.10 -28.47
CA CYS A 297 -20.58 -9.12 -27.34
C CYS A 297 -19.85 -7.78 -27.21
N ARG A 298 -19.32 -7.24 -28.32
CA ARG A 298 -18.66 -5.94 -28.36
C ARG A 298 -19.53 -4.82 -27.81
N LYS A 299 -20.82 -4.78 -28.18
CA LYS A 299 -21.77 -3.76 -27.71
C LYS A 299 -22.00 -3.82 -26.20
N LYS A 300 -22.10 -5.03 -25.64
CA LYS A 300 -22.30 -5.26 -24.20
C LYS A 300 -21.03 -4.99 -23.39
N SER A 301 -19.86 -5.33 -23.95
CA SER A 301 -18.57 -5.18 -23.29
C SER A 301 -17.88 -3.84 -23.60
N ARG A 302 -18.53 -2.90 -24.29
CA ARG A 302 -17.87 -1.71 -24.88
C ARG A 302 -17.09 -0.89 -23.86
N PHE A 303 -17.67 -0.68 -22.68
CA PHE A 303 -17.07 0.13 -21.63
C PHE A 303 -15.78 -0.52 -21.17
N TRP A 304 -15.85 -1.81 -20.88
CA TRP A 304 -14.70 -2.60 -20.43
C TRP A 304 -13.62 -2.75 -21.51
N LEU A 305 -13.99 -2.81 -22.80
CA LEU A 305 -13.02 -2.77 -23.90
C LEU A 305 -12.25 -1.44 -23.93
N TRP A 306 -12.93 -0.32 -23.74
CA TRP A 306 -12.27 0.99 -23.60
C TRP A 306 -11.41 1.07 -22.36
N THR A 307 -11.89 0.58 -21.20
CA THR A 307 -11.10 0.51 -19.97
C THR A 307 -9.82 -0.29 -20.16
N ALA A 308 -9.90 -1.47 -20.79
CA ALA A 308 -8.74 -2.31 -21.07
C ALA A 308 -7.73 -1.61 -22.01
N GLY A 309 -8.22 -0.98 -23.10
CA GLY A 309 -7.37 -0.26 -24.04
C GLY A 309 -6.69 0.97 -23.43
N LEU A 310 -7.44 1.80 -22.68
CA LEU A 310 -6.90 2.97 -21.99
C LEU A 310 -5.90 2.57 -20.89
N SER A 311 -6.21 1.53 -20.14
CA SER A 311 -5.30 0.97 -19.14
C SER A 311 -3.98 0.51 -19.77
N LEU A 312 -4.03 -0.24 -20.88
CA LEU A 312 -2.83 -0.70 -21.56
C LEU A 312 -2.03 0.48 -22.15
N GLY A 313 -2.71 1.47 -22.73
CA GLY A 313 -2.07 2.68 -23.24
C GLY A 313 -1.35 3.46 -22.14
N LEU A 314 -2.00 3.66 -20.99
CA LEU A 314 -1.36 4.30 -19.85
C LEU A 314 -0.17 3.49 -19.33
N ALA A 315 -0.27 2.15 -19.26
CA ALA A 315 0.81 1.28 -18.81
C ALA A 315 2.08 1.39 -19.66
N LEU A 316 1.95 1.59 -20.98
CA LEU A 316 3.08 1.79 -21.89
C LEU A 316 3.84 3.10 -21.63
N GLY A 317 3.23 4.07 -20.95
CA GLY A 317 3.91 5.25 -20.42
C GLY A 317 4.75 6.00 -21.45
N SER A 318 6.05 6.17 -21.17
CA SER A 318 7.00 6.89 -22.03
C SER A 318 7.17 6.30 -23.44
N HIS A 319 6.76 5.05 -23.66
CA HIS A 319 6.78 4.44 -25.00
C HIS A 319 5.68 4.96 -25.93
N ILE A 320 4.70 5.72 -25.41
CA ILE A 320 3.70 6.41 -26.24
C ILE A 320 4.09 7.89 -26.36
N PRO A 321 4.42 8.37 -27.58
CA PRO A 321 4.77 9.78 -27.78
C PRO A 321 3.72 10.74 -27.24
N GLY A 322 4.15 11.71 -26.43
CA GLY A 322 3.30 12.75 -25.85
C GLY A 322 2.57 12.36 -24.56
N LEU A 323 2.58 11.09 -24.14
CA LEU A 323 1.91 10.68 -22.91
C LEU A 323 2.59 11.26 -21.66
N GLU A 324 3.89 11.55 -21.73
CA GLU A 324 4.66 12.21 -20.67
C GLU A 324 4.13 13.60 -20.29
N LEU A 325 3.37 14.25 -21.19
CA LEU A 325 2.73 15.54 -20.89
C LEU A 325 1.72 15.43 -19.74
N LEU A 326 1.19 14.23 -19.46
CA LEU A 326 0.32 14.00 -18.30
C LEU A 326 1.03 14.25 -16.98
N ALA A 327 2.35 14.05 -16.87
CA ALA A 327 3.11 14.36 -15.66
C ALA A 327 3.10 15.85 -15.30
N ARG A 328 2.71 16.74 -16.22
CA ARG A 328 2.55 18.18 -15.95
C ARG A 328 1.22 18.52 -15.29
N LEU A 329 0.26 17.59 -15.26
CA LEU A 329 -1.02 17.81 -14.60
C LEU A 329 -0.84 17.81 -13.08
N PRO A 330 -1.43 18.77 -12.35
CA PRO A 330 -1.36 18.80 -10.89
C PRO A 330 -1.81 17.47 -10.27
N GLY A 331 -0.98 16.91 -9.40
CA GLY A 331 -1.25 15.65 -8.71
C GLY A 331 -0.96 14.38 -9.53
N PHE A 332 -0.75 14.46 -10.85
CA PHE A 332 -0.41 13.29 -11.67
C PHE A 332 1.01 12.79 -11.38
N SER A 333 1.92 13.67 -10.98
CA SER A 333 3.27 13.30 -10.55
C SER A 333 3.29 12.38 -9.32
N LEU A 334 2.17 12.29 -8.58
CA LEU A 334 2.00 11.35 -7.47
C LEU A 334 1.66 9.92 -7.95
N LEU A 335 1.24 9.76 -9.22
CA LEU A 335 0.85 8.49 -9.85
C LEU A 335 2.00 7.87 -10.66
N ARG A 336 3.12 7.62 -9.97
CA ARG A 336 4.30 6.91 -10.52
C ARG A 336 3.97 5.46 -10.84
N VAL A 337 4.77 4.87 -11.74
CA VAL A 337 4.72 3.46 -12.17
C VAL A 337 3.44 3.17 -12.99
N PRO A 338 3.43 3.62 -14.27
CA PRO A 338 2.25 3.49 -15.12
C PRO A 338 1.64 2.07 -15.24
N PRO A 339 2.43 0.97 -15.21
CA PRO A 339 1.88 -0.40 -15.24
C PRO A 339 0.93 -0.77 -14.10
N ARG A 340 0.84 0.02 -13.03
CA ARG A 340 -0.20 -0.17 -12.00
C ARG A 340 -1.61 -0.01 -12.56
N THR A 341 -1.77 0.71 -13.66
CA THR A 341 -3.05 0.76 -14.38
C THR A 341 -3.52 -0.62 -14.85
N LEU A 342 -2.63 -1.61 -15.06
CA LEU A 342 -2.98 -2.95 -15.55
C LEU A 342 -3.92 -3.73 -14.59
N PHE A 343 -4.05 -3.33 -13.33
CA PHE A 343 -5.12 -3.82 -12.45
C PHE A 343 -6.51 -3.51 -13.02
N LEU A 344 -6.68 -2.33 -13.64
CA LEU A 344 -7.91 -1.95 -14.35
C LEU A 344 -8.13 -2.84 -15.59
N MET A 345 -7.07 -3.15 -16.32
CA MET A 345 -7.14 -4.08 -17.45
C MET A 345 -7.62 -5.46 -17.00
N GLY A 346 -7.06 -6.03 -15.92
CA GLY A 346 -7.51 -7.34 -15.44
C GLY A 346 -8.98 -7.34 -14.96
N MET A 347 -9.43 -6.29 -14.29
CA MET A 347 -10.86 -6.11 -13.94
C MET A 347 -11.75 -6.00 -15.19
N ALA A 348 -11.28 -5.29 -16.22
CA ALA A 348 -11.98 -5.17 -17.48
C ALA A 348 -12.05 -6.53 -18.21
N LEU A 349 -10.97 -7.30 -18.24
CA LEU A 349 -10.93 -8.65 -18.83
C LEU A 349 -11.87 -9.61 -18.10
N ALA A 350 -11.89 -9.58 -16.77
CA ALA A 350 -12.84 -10.33 -15.96
C ALA A 350 -14.30 -10.00 -16.31
N SER A 351 -14.60 -8.72 -16.47
CA SER A 351 -15.94 -8.25 -16.90
C SER A 351 -16.27 -8.65 -18.34
N ILE A 352 -15.33 -8.51 -19.28
CA ILE A 352 -15.50 -8.92 -20.69
C ILE A 352 -15.81 -10.41 -20.75
N GLY A 353 -15.03 -11.25 -20.05
CA GLY A 353 -15.23 -12.69 -19.99
C GLY A 353 -16.63 -13.06 -19.50
N ALA A 354 -17.10 -12.44 -18.43
CA ALA A 354 -18.45 -12.63 -17.91
C ALA A 354 -19.55 -12.25 -18.93
N HIS A 355 -19.41 -11.12 -19.62
CA HIS A 355 -20.38 -10.67 -20.63
C HIS A 355 -20.42 -11.55 -21.88
N VAL A 356 -19.25 -12.03 -22.31
CA VAL A 356 -19.12 -12.95 -23.45
C VAL A 356 -19.76 -14.28 -23.11
N ILE A 357 -19.43 -14.88 -21.95
CA ILE A 357 -20.10 -16.11 -21.49
C ILE A 357 -21.60 -15.89 -21.43
N ALA A 358 -22.09 -14.80 -20.83
CA ALA A 358 -23.53 -14.53 -20.75
C ALA A 358 -24.22 -14.40 -22.13
N SER A 359 -23.50 -13.97 -23.17
CA SER A 359 -24.05 -13.73 -24.50
C SER A 359 -23.96 -14.94 -25.42
N VAL A 360 -22.87 -15.69 -25.36
CA VAL A 360 -22.53 -16.76 -26.30
C VAL A 360 -22.86 -18.15 -25.74
N PHE A 361 -23.06 -18.26 -24.42
CA PHE A 361 -23.43 -19.51 -23.75
C PHE A 361 -24.63 -20.20 -24.42
N GLY A 362 -25.71 -19.47 -24.70
CA GLY A 362 -26.90 -20.02 -25.34
C GLY A 362 -26.64 -20.53 -26.77
N GLU A 363 -25.90 -19.75 -27.57
CA GLU A 363 -25.58 -20.06 -28.98
C GLU A 363 -24.69 -21.31 -29.10
N VAL A 364 -23.68 -21.43 -28.24
CA VAL A 364 -22.75 -22.58 -28.22
C VAL A 364 -23.48 -23.86 -27.81
N ILE A 365 -24.36 -23.78 -26.81
CA ILE A 365 -25.11 -24.94 -26.29
C ILE A 365 -26.20 -25.39 -27.25
N GLN A 366 -26.92 -24.46 -27.86
CA GLN A 366 -28.00 -24.77 -28.79
C GLN A 366 -27.49 -25.24 -30.16
N GLY A 367 -26.17 -25.44 -30.31
CA GLY A 367 -25.57 -25.98 -31.52
C GLY A 367 -25.48 -25.00 -32.69
N GLN A 368 -25.80 -23.71 -32.46
CA GLN A 368 -25.62 -22.65 -33.45
C GLN A 368 -24.12 -22.32 -33.63
N GLY A 369 -23.32 -22.58 -32.59
CA GLY A 369 -21.87 -22.42 -32.62
C GLY A 369 -21.42 -20.96 -32.67
N LEU A 370 -20.10 -20.76 -32.61
CA LEU A 370 -19.51 -19.42 -32.74
C LEU A 370 -19.64 -18.89 -34.17
N ASN A 371 -19.82 -17.57 -34.31
CA ASN A 371 -19.78 -16.92 -35.62
C ASN A 371 -18.42 -17.17 -36.33
N ARG A 372 -18.39 -17.02 -37.67
CA ARG A 372 -17.20 -17.33 -38.47
C ARG A 372 -15.96 -16.54 -38.01
N ALA A 373 -16.13 -15.24 -37.70
CA ALA A 373 -15.03 -14.38 -37.27
C ALA A 373 -14.42 -14.83 -35.94
N ALA A 374 -15.24 -15.17 -34.95
CA ALA A 374 -14.80 -15.69 -33.66
C ALA A 374 -14.06 -17.02 -33.80
N ARG A 375 -14.57 -17.94 -34.63
CA ARG A 375 -13.87 -19.21 -34.92
C ARG A 375 -12.51 -18.98 -35.55
N LEU A 376 -12.43 -18.12 -36.57
CA LEU A 376 -11.17 -17.78 -37.22
C LEU A 376 -10.18 -17.10 -36.25
N SER A 377 -10.66 -16.24 -35.34
CA SER A 377 -9.79 -15.63 -34.34
C SER A 377 -9.24 -16.63 -33.32
N LEU A 378 -10.02 -17.65 -32.94
CA LEU A 378 -9.55 -18.71 -32.04
C LEU A 378 -8.51 -19.59 -32.72
N VAL A 379 -8.75 -19.98 -33.99
CA VAL A 379 -7.76 -20.71 -34.79
C VAL A 379 -6.49 -19.88 -34.93
N GLY A 380 -6.61 -18.60 -35.31
CA GLY A 380 -5.48 -17.68 -35.42
C GLY A 380 -4.69 -17.53 -34.12
N LEU A 381 -5.37 -17.43 -32.97
CA LEU A 381 -4.73 -17.38 -31.65
C LEU A 381 -3.94 -18.66 -31.35
N VAL A 382 -4.55 -19.83 -31.57
CA VAL A 382 -3.89 -21.13 -31.34
C VAL A 382 -2.69 -21.29 -32.26
N THR A 383 -2.85 -20.99 -33.55
CA THR A 383 -1.78 -21.04 -34.53
C THR A 383 -0.65 -20.10 -34.12
N PHE A 384 -0.96 -18.85 -33.77
CA PHE A 384 0.03 -17.89 -33.29
C PHE A 384 0.78 -18.39 -32.05
N ALA A 385 0.09 -18.92 -31.05
CA ALA A 385 0.70 -19.45 -29.83
C ALA A 385 1.63 -20.65 -30.12
N ILE A 386 1.23 -21.58 -30.99
CA ILE A 386 2.05 -22.72 -31.39
C ILE A 386 3.31 -22.26 -32.14
N PHE A 387 3.17 -21.37 -33.12
CA PHE A 387 4.32 -20.87 -33.89
C PHE A 387 5.26 -20.03 -33.02
N LEU A 388 4.72 -19.23 -32.09
CA LEU A 388 5.54 -18.46 -31.16
C LEU A 388 6.27 -19.37 -30.18
N GLY A 389 5.59 -20.34 -29.57
CA GLY A 389 6.21 -21.32 -28.67
C GLY A 389 7.26 -22.16 -29.38
N GLY A 390 6.96 -22.65 -30.59
CA GLY A 390 7.93 -23.34 -31.44
C GLY A 390 9.12 -22.46 -31.80
N GLY A 391 8.88 -21.19 -32.15
CA GLY A 391 9.93 -20.21 -32.41
C GLY A 391 10.84 -19.97 -31.22
N VAL A 392 10.27 -19.73 -30.03
CA VAL A 392 11.02 -19.59 -28.77
C VAL A 392 11.86 -20.84 -28.52
N TRP A 393 11.27 -22.03 -28.64
CA TRP A 393 12.00 -23.28 -28.46
C TRP A 393 13.15 -23.44 -29.45
N THR A 394 12.94 -23.12 -30.73
CA THR A 394 14.00 -23.22 -31.75
C THR A 394 15.12 -22.21 -31.55
N LEU A 395 14.82 -21.01 -31.05
CA LEU A 395 15.81 -19.94 -30.87
C LEU A 395 16.56 -20.04 -29.53
N ALA A 396 15.86 -20.39 -28.46
CA ALA A 396 16.43 -20.49 -27.12
C ALA A 396 17.02 -21.87 -26.81
N GLY A 397 16.71 -22.89 -27.61
CA GLY A 397 17.10 -24.28 -27.37
C GLY A 397 16.26 -25.00 -26.31
N GLU A 398 15.47 -24.26 -25.54
CA GLU A 398 14.51 -24.76 -24.55
C GLU A 398 13.18 -23.97 -24.64
N LEU A 399 12.11 -24.56 -24.11
CA LEU A 399 10.82 -23.88 -24.02
C LEU A 399 10.57 -23.45 -22.56
N PRO A 400 10.68 -22.16 -22.23
CA PRO A 400 10.47 -21.69 -20.87
C PRO A 400 9.10 -22.10 -20.35
N LEU A 401 9.04 -22.57 -19.10
CA LEU A 401 7.80 -23.02 -18.46
C LEU A 401 6.65 -22.02 -18.61
N PRO A 402 6.84 -20.69 -18.43
CA PRO A 402 5.74 -19.74 -18.57
C PRO A 402 5.18 -19.65 -19.99
N VAL A 403 6.03 -19.80 -21.02
CA VAL A 403 5.62 -19.86 -22.43
C VAL A 403 4.87 -21.16 -22.69
N ALA A 404 5.41 -22.30 -22.25
CA ALA A 404 4.74 -23.61 -22.39
C ALA A 404 3.35 -23.60 -21.72
N TRP A 405 3.25 -23.01 -20.52
CA TRP A 405 2.01 -22.86 -19.77
C TRP A 405 0.98 -22.06 -20.55
N GLY A 406 1.32 -20.86 -21.03
CA GLY A 406 0.38 -20.03 -21.78
C GLY A 406 -0.03 -20.66 -23.12
N VAL A 407 0.89 -21.31 -23.85
CA VAL A 407 0.53 -22.05 -25.09
C VAL A 407 -0.45 -23.17 -24.77
N GLY A 408 -0.19 -23.99 -23.75
CA GLY A 408 -1.07 -25.07 -23.31
C GLY A 408 -2.44 -24.56 -22.89
N ALA A 409 -2.48 -23.51 -22.06
CA ALA A 409 -3.71 -22.88 -21.60
C ALA A 409 -4.55 -22.32 -22.76
N ILE A 410 -3.92 -21.65 -23.73
CA ILE A 410 -4.60 -21.13 -24.93
C ILE A 410 -5.20 -22.27 -25.75
N ILE A 411 -4.43 -23.32 -26.01
CA ILE A 411 -4.91 -24.47 -26.80
C ILE A 411 -6.10 -25.13 -26.11
N LEU A 412 -5.98 -25.44 -24.81
CA LEU A 412 -7.02 -26.10 -24.04
C LEU A 412 -8.28 -25.23 -23.94
N ALA A 413 -8.14 -23.95 -23.67
CA ALA A 413 -9.27 -23.03 -23.59
C ALA A 413 -9.96 -22.83 -24.95
N ALA A 414 -9.21 -22.60 -26.03
CA ALA A 414 -9.76 -22.45 -27.37
C ALA A 414 -10.45 -23.73 -27.86
N ALA A 415 -9.86 -24.90 -27.57
CA ALA A 415 -10.45 -26.19 -27.86
C ALA A 415 -11.75 -26.41 -27.07
N TRP A 416 -11.77 -26.11 -25.77
CA TRP A 416 -12.96 -26.26 -24.94
C TRP A 416 -14.08 -25.29 -25.35
N ILE A 417 -13.73 -24.05 -25.66
CA ILE A 417 -14.69 -23.04 -26.13
C ILE A 417 -15.25 -23.41 -27.51
N GLY A 418 -14.39 -23.89 -28.41
CA GLY A 418 -14.76 -24.35 -29.75
C GLY A 418 -15.48 -25.70 -29.77
N ALA A 419 -15.36 -26.50 -28.71
CA ALA A 419 -16.01 -27.81 -28.58
C ALA A 419 -17.53 -27.66 -28.32
N ALA A 420 -18.28 -27.33 -29.37
CA ALA A 420 -19.72 -27.46 -29.39
C ALA A 420 -20.08 -28.90 -29.71
N ARG A 421 -20.52 -29.70 -28.73
CA ARG A 421 -20.98 -31.07 -29.00
C ARG A 421 -22.22 -31.42 -28.21
N LYS A 422 -23.18 -32.03 -28.91
CA LYS A 422 -24.48 -32.60 -28.49
C LYS A 422 -24.43 -33.57 -27.28
N ARG A 423 -23.27 -33.71 -26.59
CA ARG A 423 -22.98 -34.66 -25.52
C ARG A 423 -22.80 -34.02 -24.13
N LEU A 424 -22.50 -32.72 -24.04
CA LEU A 424 -22.28 -32.06 -22.75
C LEU A 424 -23.50 -31.21 -22.37
N SER A 425 -23.88 -31.26 -21.10
CA SER A 425 -24.90 -30.34 -20.58
C SER A 425 -24.35 -28.91 -20.51
N PRO A 426 -25.23 -27.89 -20.56
CA PRO A 426 -24.87 -26.49 -20.33
C PRO A 426 -23.99 -26.27 -19.11
N GLN A 427 -24.34 -26.95 -18.01
CA GLN A 427 -23.66 -26.84 -16.73
C GLN A 427 -22.27 -27.50 -16.81
N ALA A 428 -22.15 -28.66 -17.43
CA ALA A 428 -20.87 -29.36 -17.59
C ALA A 428 -19.87 -28.55 -18.42
N TRP A 429 -20.33 -27.92 -19.52
CA TRP A 429 -19.47 -27.07 -20.35
C TRP A 429 -18.94 -25.86 -19.57
N LEU A 430 -19.84 -25.19 -18.83
CA LEU A 430 -19.47 -24.06 -17.98
C LEU A 430 -18.51 -24.45 -16.88
N MET A 431 -18.80 -25.53 -16.16
CA MET A 431 -17.93 -26.04 -15.11
C MET A 431 -16.55 -26.42 -15.62
N GLY A 432 -16.46 -27.03 -16.81
CA GLY A 432 -15.17 -27.32 -17.44
C GLY A 432 -14.39 -26.06 -17.82
N LEU A 433 -15.06 -25.03 -18.36
CA LEU A 433 -14.41 -23.75 -18.67
C LEU A 433 -13.89 -23.08 -17.38
N LEU A 434 -14.70 -23.10 -16.32
CA LEU A 434 -14.30 -22.55 -15.03
C LEU A 434 -13.11 -23.31 -14.44
N PHE A 435 -13.17 -24.65 -14.45
CA PHE A 435 -12.10 -25.50 -13.95
C PHE A 435 -10.78 -25.25 -14.69
N LEU A 436 -10.80 -25.22 -16.02
CA LEU A 436 -9.63 -24.88 -16.84
C LEU A 436 -9.08 -23.49 -16.51
N SER A 437 -9.95 -22.51 -16.31
CA SER A 437 -9.53 -21.13 -16.02
C SER A 437 -8.94 -20.98 -14.62
N VAL A 438 -9.52 -21.66 -13.61
CA VAL A 438 -9.00 -21.67 -12.24
C VAL A 438 -7.63 -22.35 -12.17
N ILE A 439 -7.45 -23.47 -12.88
CA ILE A 439 -6.12 -24.12 -12.98
C ILE A 439 -5.11 -23.19 -13.64
N ASP A 440 -5.48 -22.57 -14.77
CA ASP A 440 -4.59 -21.68 -15.52
C ASP A 440 -4.16 -20.46 -14.70
N TRP A 441 -5.12 -19.68 -14.18
CA TRP A 441 -4.79 -18.51 -13.37
C TRP A 441 -4.13 -18.89 -12.04
N GLY A 442 -4.55 -19.99 -11.42
CA GLY A 442 -3.95 -20.47 -10.17
C GLY A 442 -2.50 -20.92 -10.35
N GLY A 443 -2.19 -21.62 -11.45
CA GLY A 443 -0.81 -21.97 -11.79
C GLY A 443 0.03 -20.73 -12.11
N ALA A 444 -0.51 -19.77 -12.88
CA ALA A 444 0.17 -18.50 -13.13
C ALA A 444 0.42 -17.69 -11.84
N ALA A 445 -0.52 -17.72 -10.90
CA ALA A 445 -0.37 -17.10 -9.58
C ALA A 445 0.76 -17.77 -8.76
N LEU A 446 0.82 -19.10 -8.75
CA LEU A 446 1.89 -19.85 -8.07
C LEU A 446 3.28 -19.63 -8.70
N ILE A 447 3.36 -19.26 -9.98
CA ILE A 447 4.61 -18.89 -10.66
C ILE A 447 5.04 -17.45 -10.31
N SER A 448 4.13 -16.61 -9.81
CA SER A 448 4.36 -15.16 -9.64
C SER A 448 4.97 -14.75 -8.31
N PHE A 449 5.14 -15.68 -7.37
CA PHE A 449 5.80 -15.44 -6.10
C PHE A 449 6.40 -16.74 -5.56
N ASP A 450 7.38 -16.58 -4.68
CA ASP A 450 8.00 -17.66 -3.90
C ASP A 450 7.76 -17.42 -2.40
N ILE A 451 7.73 -18.48 -1.59
CA ILE A 451 7.53 -18.40 -0.14
C ILE A 451 8.78 -18.89 0.57
N ARG A 452 9.42 -18.00 1.34
CA ARG A 452 10.53 -18.36 2.21
C ARG A 452 10.04 -18.63 3.63
N PRO A 453 10.51 -19.69 4.32
CA PRO A 453 10.22 -19.89 5.73
C PRO A 453 10.59 -18.67 6.58
N ASN A 454 9.85 -18.42 7.66
CA ASN A 454 10.15 -17.28 8.54
C ASN A 454 11.56 -17.36 9.13
N GLU A 455 12.04 -18.56 9.45
CA GLU A 455 13.41 -18.75 9.96
C GLU A 455 14.44 -18.21 8.97
N GLU A 456 14.29 -18.49 7.67
CA GLU A 456 15.20 -17.99 6.63
C GLU A 456 15.05 -16.48 6.42
N ALA A 457 13.81 -15.98 6.32
CA ALA A 457 13.53 -14.57 6.05
C ALA A 457 13.98 -13.62 7.18
N PHE A 458 14.13 -14.14 8.40
CA PHE A 458 14.58 -13.41 9.58
C PHE A 458 15.98 -13.84 10.07
N ALA A 459 16.64 -14.81 9.43
CA ALA A 459 17.97 -15.25 9.84
C ALA A 459 19.09 -14.26 9.49
N GLN A 460 18.91 -13.47 8.41
CA GLN A 460 19.96 -12.56 7.93
C GLN A 460 20.37 -11.54 9.00
N GLN A 461 21.67 -11.54 9.31
CA GLN A 461 22.31 -10.58 10.22
C GLN A 461 21.69 -10.50 11.62
N SER A 462 21.06 -11.60 12.07
CA SER A 462 20.53 -11.76 13.43
C SER A 462 21.61 -11.58 14.50
N GLU A 463 22.80 -12.16 14.30
CA GLU A 463 23.93 -12.03 15.25
C GLU A 463 24.36 -10.56 15.47
N LEU A 464 24.45 -9.77 14.40
CA LEU A 464 24.78 -8.35 14.50
C LEU A 464 23.69 -7.58 15.26
N ALA A 465 22.42 -7.86 14.97
CA ALA A 465 21.30 -7.21 15.62
C ALA A 465 21.20 -7.59 17.11
N GLU A 466 21.46 -8.84 17.47
CA GLU A 466 21.53 -9.30 18.86
C GLU A 466 22.66 -8.59 19.61
N TYR A 467 23.87 -8.54 19.04
CA TYR A 467 25.00 -7.81 19.62
C TYR A 467 24.66 -6.33 19.88
N LEU A 468 24.06 -5.66 18.90
CA LEU A 468 23.67 -4.26 19.03
C LEU A 468 22.55 -4.08 20.07
N ALA A 469 21.57 -4.99 20.14
CA ALA A 469 20.49 -4.92 21.12
C ALA A 469 20.99 -5.08 22.57
N GLU A 470 22.03 -5.89 22.78
CA GLU A 470 22.67 -6.10 24.09
C GLU A 470 23.64 -4.97 24.46
N THR A 471 24.03 -4.13 23.50
CA THR A 471 24.97 -3.04 23.72
C THR A 471 24.32 -1.91 24.54
N PRO A 472 24.91 -1.48 25.68
CA PRO A 472 24.32 -0.44 26.51
C PRO A 472 24.25 0.94 25.85
N GLY A 473 23.17 1.66 26.16
CA GLY A 473 22.96 3.05 25.76
C GLY A 473 22.00 3.21 24.59
N ARG A 474 21.53 4.44 24.36
CA ARG A 474 20.66 4.78 23.23
C ARG A 474 21.52 5.34 22.09
N PHE A 475 21.47 4.68 20.94
CA PHE A 475 22.23 5.04 19.75
C PHE A 475 21.44 4.71 18.47
N ARG A 476 21.90 5.26 17.34
CA ARG A 476 21.50 4.82 16.00
C ARG A 476 22.61 4.03 15.32
N VAL A 477 22.19 3.27 14.32
CA VAL A 477 23.09 2.59 13.38
C VAL A 477 22.94 3.24 12.00
N TYR A 478 24.04 3.37 11.29
CA TYR A 478 24.06 3.70 9.87
C TYR A 478 24.56 2.49 9.07
N SER A 479 23.79 2.05 8.09
CA SER A 479 24.12 0.93 7.23
C SER A 479 24.25 1.33 5.76
N PRO A 480 25.43 1.77 5.30
CA PRO A 480 25.63 2.16 3.91
C PRO A 480 25.46 1.00 2.92
N SER A 481 25.47 -0.26 3.36
CA SER A 481 25.32 -1.44 2.51
C SER A 481 24.04 -2.23 2.73
N TYR A 482 23.08 -1.70 3.51
CA TYR A 482 21.89 -2.46 3.94
C TYR A 482 22.24 -3.78 4.65
N SER A 483 23.44 -3.86 5.24
CA SER A 483 23.69 -4.71 6.40
C SER A 483 22.69 -4.31 7.49
N LEU A 484 22.22 -5.08 8.45
CA LEU A 484 21.11 -4.68 9.32
C LEU A 484 19.84 -4.19 8.58
N PRO A 485 19.11 -5.11 7.92
CA PRO A 485 17.82 -4.82 7.31
C PRO A 485 16.80 -4.23 8.29
N GLN A 486 15.87 -3.40 7.79
CA GLN A 486 14.93 -2.66 8.64
C GLN A 486 14.01 -3.53 9.50
N HIS A 487 13.56 -4.69 9.01
CA HIS A 487 12.73 -5.61 9.80
C HIS A 487 13.49 -6.24 10.95
N ILE A 488 14.78 -6.51 10.74
CA ILE A 488 15.66 -7.04 11.77
C ILE A 488 15.93 -5.94 12.82
N ALA A 489 16.29 -4.74 12.38
CA ALA A 489 16.47 -3.59 13.28
C ALA A 489 15.22 -3.34 14.15
N ALA A 490 14.03 -3.32 13.53
CA ALA A 490 12.78 -3.10 14.23
C ALA A 490 12.44 -4.20 15.25
N GLN A 491 12.73 -5.47 14.95
CA GLN A 491 12.51 -6.58 15.87
C GLN A 491 13.37 -6.48 17.13
N HIS A 492 14.56 -5.89 17.00
CA HIS A 492 15.52 -5.71 18.08
C HIS A 492 15.46 -4.30 18.71
N GLY A 493 14.51 -3.45 18.30
CA GLY A 493 14.37 -2.09 18.83
C GLY A 493 15.51 -1.14 18.44
N ILE A 494 16.23 -1.45 17.37
CA ILE A 494 17.36 -0.65 16.87
C ILE A 494 16.84 0.44 15.93
N GLU A 495 17.26 1.68 16.16
CA GLU A 495 16.94 2.83 15.32
C GLU A 495 18.01 3.05 14.24
N LEU A 496 17.57 3.32 13.01
CA LEU A 496 18.46 3.53 11.86
C LEU A 496 18.53 5.01 11.46
N ALA A 497 19.71 5.46 11.03
CA ALA A 497 19.90 6.76 10.40
C ALA A 497 19.60 6.72 8.89
N ASP A 498 19.81 5.58 8.25
CA ASP A 498 19.41 5.27 6.88
C ASP A 498 18.05 4.56 6.84
N GLY A 499 17.59 4.25 5.63
CA GLY A 499 16.39 3.44 5.44
C GLY A 499 15.77 3.53 4.05
N VAL A 500 14.71 2.75 3.86
CA VAL A 500 13.84 2.70 2.69
C VAL A 500 12.50 3.34 3.05
N GLU A 501 12.30 4.56 2.56
CA GLU A 501 11.10 5.36 2.74
C GLU A 501 10.82 6.18 1.48
N PRO A 502 9.69 5.97 0.79
CA PRO A 502 9.35 6.75 -0.39
C PRO A 502 9.09 8.26 -0.16
N LEU A 503 8.85 8.70 1.07
CA LEU A 503 8.57 10.09 1.47
C LEU A 503 9.69 10.66 2.36
N GLN A 504 10.92 10.71 1.86
CA GLN A 504 12.06 11.23 2.62
C GLN A 504 11.93 12.75 2.83
N ILE A 505 12.12 13.24 4.05
CA ILE A 505 12.11 14.69 4.33
C ILE A 505 13.29 15.35 3.62
N THR A 506 13.03 16.40 2.84
CA THR A 506 14.04 17.02 1.96
C THR A 506 15.27 17.49 2.73
N ALA A 507 15.08 18.13 3.88
CA ALA A 507 16.20 18.60 4.71
C ALA A 507 17.07 17.45 5.23
N TYR A 508 16.45 16.32 5.60
CA TYR A 508 17.17 15.13 6.06
C TYR A 508 17.93 14.45 4.91
N ALA A 509 17.32 14.34 3.72
CA ALA A 509 17.99 13.80 2.54
C ALA A 509 19.22 14.62 2.15
N GLN A 510 19.13 15.96 2.19
CA GLN A 510 20.26 16.86 1.93
C GLN A 510 21.35 16.76 3.01
N PHE A 511 20.95 16.61 4.27
CA PHE A 511 21.91 16.37 5.35
C PHE A 511 22.65 15.05 5.16
N MET A 512 21.93 13.98 4.81
CA MET A 512 22.52 12.66 4.58
C MET A 512 23.43 12.63 3.35
N GLU A 513 23.13 13.37 2.28
CA GLU A 513 24.08 13.58 1.17
C GLU A 513 25.41 14.15 1.65
N ALA A 514 25.39 15.19 2.51
CA ALA A 514 26.59 15.75 3.11
C ALA A 514 27.28 14.79 4.11
N ALA A 515 26.49 14.08 4.93
CA ALA A 515 27.01 13.20 5.97
C ALA A 515 27.62 11.90 5.41
N THR A 516 27.12 11.41 4.27
CA THR A 516 27.55 10.14 3.68
C THR A 516 28.47 10.32 2.48
N GLY A 517 28.45 11.50 1.86
CA GLY A 517 29.12 11.77 0.59
C GLY A 517 28.41 11.16 -0.63
N VAL A 518 27.30 10.43 -0.44
CA VAL A 518 26.56 9.77 -1.52
C VAL A 518 25.61 10.78 -2.20
N PRO A 519 25.80 11.08 -3.50
CA PRO A 519 25.00 12.07 -4.20
C PRO A 519 23.54 11.62 -4.36
N GLN A 520 22.62 12.58 -4.30
CA GLN A 520 21.19 12.35 -4.52
C GLN A 520 20.79 12.62 -5.98
N ASP A 521 21.29 11.78 -6.89
CA ASP A 521 21.00 11.89 -8.33
C ASP A 521 19.58 11.40 -8.66
N GLY A 522 18.61 12.30 -8.48
CA GLY A 522 17.19 12.03 -8.74
C GLY A 522 16.48 11.37 -7.55
N TYR A 523 15.31 10.81 -7.83
CA TYR A 523 14.47 10.21 -6.80
C TYR A 523 14.87 8.76 -6.49
N SER A 524 15.17 8.51 -5.22
CA SER A 524 15.32 7.17 -4.64
C SER A 524 14.29 6.93 -3.53
N VAL A 525 13.99 5.66 -3.28
CA VAL A 525 13.27 5.22 -2.07
C VAL A 525 14.22 4.93 -0.92
N THR A 526 15.50 4.65 -1.20
CA THR A 526 16.52 4.41 -0.17
C THR A 526 17.27 5.70 0.12
N LEU A 527 17.72 5.88 1.37
CA LEU A 527 18.59 6.97 1.77
C LEU A 527 19.77 6.41 2.57
N PRO A 528 21.01 6.47 2.04
CA PRO A 528 21.39 6.97 0.71
C PRO A 528 20.90 6.09 -0.46
N PRO A 529 20.90 6.60 -1.72
CA PRO A 529 20.51 5.86 -2.90
C PRO A 529 21.52 4.75 -3.24
N PHE A 530 21.01 3.62 -3.73
CA PHE A 530 21.81 2.56 -4.35
C PHE A 530 21.75 2.71 -5.87
N ALA A 531 22.83 3.23 -6.47
CA ALA A 531 22.88 3.64 -7.88
C ALA A 531 22.64 2.48 -8.86
N ALA A 532 23.23 1.30 -8.62
CA ALA A 532 23.01 0.09 -9.41
C ALA A 532 21.97 -0.84 -8.78
N GLY A 533 21.51 -0.55 -7.56
CA GLY A 533 20.65 -1.44 -6.80
C GLY A 533 21.42 -2.61 -6.18
N GLU A 534 22.73 -2.44 -5.96
CA GLU A 534 23.62 -3.41 -5.31
C GLU A 534 24.15 -2.85 -3.99
N PRO A 535 23.40 -2.98 -2.87
CA PRO A 535 23.76 -2.38 -1.58
C PRO A 535 25.16 -2.74 -1.09
N SER A 536 25.60 -3.97 -1.32
CA SER A 536 26.93 -4.48 -0.93
C SER A 536 28.11 -3.72 -1.57
N ARG A 537 27.89 -2.89 -2.60
CA ARG A 537 28.96 -2.25 -3.39
C ARG A 537 28.71 -0.81 -3.75
N ASP A 538 27.46 -0.40 -3.98
CA ASP A 538 27.13 0.92 -4.53
C ASP A 538 27.72 2.07 -3.72
N ASN A 539 27.74 1.92 -2.38
CA ASN A 539 28.22 2.97 -1.49
C ASN A 539 29.69 2.79 -1.06
N ALA A 540 30.42 1.79 -1.58
CA ALA A 540 31.75 1.42 -1.09
C ALA A 540 32.82 2.48 -1.32
N ASN A 541 32.66 3.33 -2.34
CA ASN A 541 33.64 4.36 -2.70
C ASN A 541 33.37 5.72 -2.05
N TYR A 542 32.31 5.85 -1.23
CA TYR A 542 31.98 7.10 -0.56
C TYR A 542 32.50 7.11 0.87
N ILE A 543 32.91 8.30 1.31
CA ILE A 543 33.56 8.53 2.60
C ILE A 543 32.56 9.24 3.52
N PRO A 544 31.98 8.56 4.52
CA PRO A 544 31.08 9.21 5.47
C PRO A 544 31.85 10.13 6.42
N SER A 545 31.22 11.24 6.84
CA SER A 545 31.72 12.13 7.91
C SER A 545 31.28 11.59 9.28
N PRO A 546 32.21 11.15 10.15
CA PRO A 546 31.86 10.65 11.47
C PRO A 546 31.29 11.75 12.37
N GLU A 547 31.68 13.01 12.17
CA GLU A 547 31.13 14.17 12.88
C GLU A 547 29.66 14.39 12.55
N LEU A 548 29.31 14.43 11.26
CA LEU A 548 27.92 14.66 10.83
C LEU A 548 27.02 13.48 11.19
N LEU A 549 27.48 12.24 11.02
CA LEU A 549 26.77 11.06 11.53
C LEU A 549 26.65 11.10 13.05
N GLY A 550 27.67 11.61 13.74
CA GLY A 550 27.68 11.77 15.19
C GLY A 550 26.59 12.72 15.69
N LEU A 551 26.23 13.75 14.93
CA LEU A 551 25.08 14.62 15.22
C LEU A 551 23.75 13.85 15.24
N LEU A 552 23.64 12.78 14.46
CA LEU A 552 22.49 11.87 14.41
C LEU A 552 22.56 10.75 15.45
N ASN A 553 23.46 10.87 16.44
CA ASN A 553 23.67 9.86 17.48
C ASN A 553 24.00 8.48 16.86
N VAL A 554 24.58 8.47 15.66
CA VAL A 554 25.08 7.26 15.00
C VAL A 554 26.37 6.86 15.71
N ARG A 555 26.25 5.86 16.58
CA ARG A 555 27.38 5.26 17.28
C ARG A 555 28.00 4.14 16.49
N TYR A 556 27.21 3.43 15.68
CA TYR A 556 27.70 2.28 14.93
C TYR A 556 27.44 2.44 13.44
N VAL A 557 28.42 2.05 12.64
CA VAL A 557 28.31 1.93 11.18
C VAL A 557 28.52 0.47 10.80
N ALA A 558 27.58 -0.12 10.08
CA ALA A 558 27.63 -1.52 9.66
C ALA A 558 27.75 -1.59 8.12
N ALA A 559 28.84 -2.14 7.60
CA ALA A 559 29.11 -2.16 6.16
C ALA A 559 29.71 -3.50 5.69
N GLU A 560 29.39 -3.92 4.46
CA GLU A 560 30.01 -5.09 3.81
C GLU A 560 31.37 -4.79 3.14
N PHE A 561 31.87 -3.57 3.30
CA PHE A 561 33.12 -3.09 2.74
C PHE A 561 33.89 -2.27 3.77
N ASP A 562 35.19 -2.17 3.57
CA ASP A 562 36.08 -1.49 4.51
C ASP A 562 35.86 0.03 4.49
N ILE A 563 35.67 0.61 5.68
CA ILE A 563 35.58 2.06 5.87
C ILE A 563 36.82 2.53 6.63
N ALA A 564 37.73 3.19 5.92
CA ALA A 564 38.96 3.75 6.50
C ALA A 564 38.85 5.27 6.64
N VAL A 565 38.24 5.72 7.74
CA VAL A 565 38.04 7.14 8.06
C VAL A 565 38.38 7.41 9.53
N ASP A 566 39.15 8.46 9.80
CA ASP A 566 39.43 8.89 11.17
C ASP A 566 38.12 9.17 11.92
N GLY A 567 37.94 8.54 13.08
CA GLY A 567 36.70 8.61 13.86
C GLY A 567 35.81 7.36 13.75
N LEU A 568 36.00 6.51 12.74
CA LEU A 568 35.34 5.19 12.65
C LEU A 568 36.33 4.08 12.98
N VAL A 569 36.19 3.48 14.15
CA VAL A 569 37.10 2.44 14.66
C VAL A 569 36.45 1.08 14.48
N PHE A 570 37.12 0.19 13.74
CA PHE A 570 36.67 -1.20 13.61
C PHE A 570 36.52 -1.86 15.00
N ARG A 571 35.40 -2.56 15.20
CA ARG A 571 35.08 -3.28 16.43
C ARG A 571 35.08 -4.77 16.23
N GLU A 572 34.24 -5.23 15.32
CA GLU A 572 33.95 -6.66 15.16
C GLU A 572 33.41 -6.93 13.75
N GLN A 573 33.43 -8.19 13.33
CA GLN A 573 32.91 -8.63 12.04
C GLN A 573 31.89 -9.75 12.25
N PHE A 574 30.71 -9.59 11.65
CA PHE A 574 29.59 -10.53 11.68
C PHE A 574 29.34 -11.06 10.28
N GLY A 575 29.88 -12.25 9.98
CA GLY A 575 29.89 -12.80 8.63
C GLY A 575 30.58 -11.86 7.63
N GLY A 576 29.84 -11.36 6.64
CA GLY A 576 30.34 -10.40 5.65
C GLY A 576 30.30 -8.92 6.09
N THR A 577 29.73 -8.60 7.26
CA THR A 577 29.55 -7.22 7.71
C THR A 577 30.58 -6.81 8.75
N CYS A 578 31.31 -5.74 8.49
CA CYS A 578 32.20 -5.07 9.42
C CYS A 578 31.42 -4.03 10.24
N LEU A 579 31.60 -4.05 11.56
CA LEU A 579 31.03 -3.08 12.50
C LEU A 579 32.09 -2.08 12.94
N TYR A 580 31.81 -0.80 12.77
CA TYR A 580 32.67 0.30 13.20
C TYR A 580 31.97 1.11 14.29
N GLU A 581 32.69 1.51 15.33
CA GLU A 581 32.22 2.48 16.31
C GLU A 581 32.68 3.89 15.92
N ASN A 582 31.72 4.81 15.86
CA ASN A 582 31.95 6.23 15.70
C ASN A 582 32.35 6.85 17.03
N THR A 583 33.62 7.21 17.18
CA THR A 583 34.16 7.83 18.40
C THR A 583 33.76 9.30 18.55
N LEU A 584 33.19 9.89 17.50
CA LEU A 584 32.67 11.27 17.48
C LEU A 584 31.14 11.32 17.65
N ALA A 585 30.51 10.18 17.99
CA ALA A 585 29.08 10.13 18.22
C ALA A 585 28.66 11.00 19.40
N LEU A 586 27.72 11.93 19.16
CA LEU A 586 27.13 12.72 20.23
C LEU A 586 26.04 11.92 20.97
N PRO A 587 25.79 12.22 22.25
CA PRO A 587 24.66 11.68 22.98
C PRO A 587 23.33 11.99 22.28
N ARG A 588 22.29 11.18 22.56
CA ARG A 588 20.94 11.40 22.01
C ARG A 588 20.39 12.80 22.34
N ALA A 589 20.72 13.33 23.51
CA ALA A 589 20.41 14.70 23.93
C ALA A 589 21.65 15.30 24.60
N TRP A 590 21.99 16.54 24.28
CA TRP A 590 23.13 17.23 24.90
C TRP A 590 22.88 18.72 25.03
N VAL A 591 23.56 19.35 25.99
CA VAL A 591 23.62 20.80 26.15
C VAL A 591 24.98 21.30 25.67
N GLN A 592 24.98 22.40 24.92
CA GLN A 592 26.20 23.10 24.53
C GLN A 592 26.14 24.60 24.88
N PRO A 593 27.29 25.26 25.10
CA PRO A 593 27.32 26.70 25.34
C PRO A 593 26.74 27.51 24.17
N PHE A 594 26.14 28.66 24.46
CA PHE A 594 25.68 29.58 23.42
C PHE A 594 26.86 30.06 22.57
N GLY A 595 26.69 30.04 21.25
CA GLY A 595 27.72 30.48 20.29
C GLY A 595 28.87 29.49 20.08
N ALA A 596 28.90 28.34 20.76
CA ALA A 596 29.82 27.26 20.44
C ALA A 596 29.43 26.60 19.11
N ASP A 597 30.43 26.11 18.36
CA ASP A 597 30.17 25.27 17.19
C ASP A 597 29.37 24.02 17.61
N LEU A 598 28.56 23.50 16.70
CA LEU A 598 27.68 22.37 16.99
C LEU A 598 28.47 21.15 17.48
N GLY A 599 28.08 20.61 18.64
CA GLY A 599 28.73 19.46 19.25
C GLY A 599 30.00 19.78 20.07
N GLN A 600 30.53 21.00 20.01
CA GLN A 600 31.65 21.38 20.87
C GLN A 600 31.21 21.61 22.32
N ASN A 601 31.99 21.09 23.26
CA ASN A 601 31.67 21.10 24.70
C ASN A 601 30.28 20.53 25.01
N ALA A 602 29.83 19.56 24.20
CA ALA A 602 28.56 18.88 24.38
C ALA A 602 28.56 18.09 25.70
N THR A 603 27.65 18.44 26.60
CA THR A 603 27.42 17.72 27.85
C THR A 603 26.14 16.89 27.72
N PRO A 604 26.17 15.57 27.92
CA PRO A 604 24.98 14.73 27.84
C PRO A 604 23.86 15.23 28.76
N ALA A 605 22.62 15.23 28.26
CA ALA A 605 21.42 15.49 29.05
C ALA A 605 20.76 14.17 29.47
N GLU A 606 20.09 14.17 30.62
CA GLU A 606 19.42 12.99 31.18
C GLU A 606 18.06 12.80 30.50
N ILE A 607 17.83 11.63 29.91
CA ILE A 607 16.54 11.27 29.32
C ILE A 607 15.68 10.60 30.40
N ILE A 608 14.55 11.21 30.73
CA ILE A 608 13.60 10.69 31.74
C ILE A 608 12.60 9.74 31.09
N ALA A 609 12.03 10.13 29.95
CA ALA A 609 11.05 9.35 29.22
C ALA A 609 11.21 9.58 27.71
N TRP A 610 10.97 8.52 26.94
CA TRP A 610 11.06 8.55 25.48
C TRP A 610 9.91 7.78 24.85
N GLU A 611 8.80 8.46 24.60
CA GLU A 611 7.60 7.91 24.00
C GLU A 611 7.42 8.44 22.57
N PRO A 612 6.59 7.79 21.73
CA PRO A 612 6.36 8.22 20.36
C PRO A 612 5.97 9.69 20.21
N ASN A 613 5.09 10.19 21.08
CA ASN A 613 4.52 11.54 20.97
C ASN A 613 5.03 12.51 22.05
N HIS A 614 5.88 12.05 22.98
CA HIS A 614 6.32 12.82 24.14
C HIS A 614 7.72 12.38 24.60
N ILE A 615 8.62 13.33 24.79
CA ILE A 615 9.99 13.10 25.25
C ILE A 615 10.24 14.05 26.42
N THR A 616 10.76 13.52 27.53
CA THR A 616 11.07 14.30 28.75
C THR A 616 12.56 14.19 29.06
N ILE A 617 13.21 15.33 29.27
CA ILE A 617 14.66 15.46 29.44
C ILE A 617 14.95 16.37 30.64
N LYS A 618 15.93 16.01 31.45
CA LYS A 618 16.54 16.91 32.43
C LYS A 618 17.89 17.39 31.91
N ALA A 619 18.06 18.70 31.91
CA ALA A 619 19.23 19.34 31.33
C ALA A 619 19.68 20.54 32.17
N PRO A 620 21.01 20.72 32.40
CA PRO A 620 21.53 21.92 33.00
C PRO A 620 21.60 23.05 31.97
N GLY A 621 21.48 24.30 32.42
CA GLY A 621 21.81 25.49 31.66
C GLY A 621 22.73 26.43 32.44
N PRO A 622 23.19 27.54 31.84
CA PRO A 622 22.71 28.09 30.59
C PRO A 622 23.31 27.40 29.36
N GLY A 623 22.52 27.26 28.29
CA GLY A 623 23.01 26.70 27.03
C GLY A 623 21.89 26.33 26.06
N LEU A 624 22.28 25.79 24.91
CA LEU A 624 21.38 25.22 23.92
C LEU A 624 21.28 23.71 24.16
N LEU A 625 20.11 23.23 24.57
CA LEU A 625 19.78 21.80 24.53
C LEU A 625 19.48 21.41 23.09
N VAL A 626 20.16 20.40 22.58
CA VAL A 626 19.95 19.83 21.25
C VAL A 626 19.54 18.37 21.40
N LEU A 627 18.56 17.97 20.61
CA LEU A 627 18.09 16.60 20.50
C LEU A 627 18.50 16.05 19.15
N SER A 628 19.14 14.87 19.13
CA SER A 628 19.50 14.14 17.92
C SER A 628 18.27 13.50 17.28
N GLU A 629 17.31 14.33 16.91
CA GLU A 629 15.99 13.97 16.44
C GLU A 629 15.53 15.03 15.45
N ILE A 630 14.99 14.60 14.31
CA ILE A 630 14.72 15.56 13.25
C ILE A 630 13.57 16.51 13.62
N ALA A 631 13.68 17.76 13.20
CA ALA A 631 12.65 18.78 13.34
C ALA A 631 11.57 18.59 12.27
N TYR A 632 10.31 18.68 12.69
CA TYR A 632 9.15 18.56 11.81
C TYR A 632 7.98 19.39 12.37
N PRO A 633 7.14 20.01 11.50
CA PRO A 633 5.96 20.75 11.94
C PRO A 633 5.04 19.91 12.84
N GLY A 634 4.76 20.39 14.04
CA GLY A 634 3.94 19.70 15.04
C GLY A 634 4.66 19.40 16.34
N TRP A 635 5.99 19.36 16.33
CA TRP A 635 6.77 19.35 17.58
C TRP A 635 6.65 20.69 18.31
N ARG A 636 6.48 20.61 19.63
CA ARG A 636 6.41 21.74 20.56
C ARG A 636 7.28 21.44 21.76
N VAL A 637 7.78 22.48 22.42
CA VAL A 637 8.64 22.36 23.58
C VAL A 637 8.11 23.18 24.77
N LYS A 638 8.21 22.60 25.96
CA LYS A 638 8.08 23.31 27.24
C LYS A 638 9.41 23.25 28.00
N VAL A 639 9.71 24.28 28.77
CA VAL A 639 10.80 24.34 29.75
C VAL A 639 10.18 24.73 31.09
N ASP A 640 10.29 23.86 32.09
CA ASP A 640 9.67 24.02 33.42
C ASP A 640 8.18 24.40 33.33
N ASP A 641 7.41 23.58 32.61
CA ASP A 641 5.98 23.77 32.29
C ASP A 641 5.60 25.00 31.45
N GLN A 642 6.54 25.89 31.17
CA GLN A 642 6.31 27.08 30.35
C GLN A 642 6.60 26.80 28.88
N LYS A 643 5.76 27.32 27.98
CA LYS A 643 5.98 27.20 26.53
C LYS A 643 7.29 27.89 26.15
N ALA A 644 8.13 27.19 25.41
CA ALA A 644 9.37 27.72 24.86
C ALA A 644 9.39 27.65 23.33
N GLU A 645 10.31 28.38 22.71
CA GLU A 645 10.52 28.36 21.26
C GLU A 645 11.46 27.21 20.88
N MET A 646 10.98 26.30 20.03
CA MET A 646 11.82 25.26 19.46
C MET A 646 12.70 25.85 18.36
N LYS A 647 14.01 25.64 18.47
CA LYS A 647 15.00 25.99 17.45
C LYS A 647 15.29 24.81 16.53
N ILE A 648 15.53 25.10 15.25
CA ILE A 648 16.05 24.14 14.29
C ILE A 648 17.57 24.28 14.27
N VAL A 649 18.28 23.22 14.64
CA VAL A 649 19.74 23.18 14.78
C VAL A 649 20.34 22.36 13.63
N ALA A 650 21.44 22.84 13.02
CA ALA A 650 22.02 22.26 11.79
C ALA A 650 21.01 22.05 10.64
N GLY A 651 19.93 22.83 10.61
CA GLY A 651 18.89 22.73 9.58
C GLY A 651 18.00 21.48 9.69
N ILE A 652 18.29 20.53 10.59
CA ILE A 652 17.55 19.27 10.70
C ILE A 652 17.17 18.86 12.12
N LEU A 653 17.90 19.27 13.17
CA LEU A 653 17.68 18.80 14.55
C LEU A 653 16.78 19.74 15.34
N ARG A 654 16.18 19.24 16.42
CA ARG A 654 15.40 20.04 17.38
C ARG A 654 16.28 20.54 18.51
N GLY A 655 16.06 21.76 18.98
CA GLY A 655 16.71 22.29 20.17
C GLY A 655 15.88 23.35 20.89
N VAL A 656 16.32 23.74 22.08
CA VAL A 656 15.72 24.81 22.89
C VAL A 656 16.78 25.49 23.76
N GLU A 657 16.66 26.79 23.95
CA GLU A 657 17.57 27.52 24.84
C GLU A 657 17.14 27.37 26.29
N LEU A 658 18.11 27.09 27.15
CA LEU A 658 17.92 26.93 28.58
C LEU A 658 18.59 28.09 29.32
N PRO A 659 17.89 28.75 30.26
CA PRO A 659 18.49 29.71 31.15
C PRO A 659 19.43 29.02 32.15
N ALA A 660 20.06 29.80 33.04
CA ALA A 660 20.91 29.23 34.08
C ALA A 660 20.07 28.46 35.11
N GLY A 661 20.42 27.20 35.38
CA GLY A 661 19.68 26.34 36.30
C GLY A 661 19.59 24.90 35.84
N ALA A 662 18.88 24.05 36.60
CA ALA A 662 18.47 22.73 36.14
C ALA A 662 17.03 22.82 35.63
N HIS A 663 16.78 22.28 34.45
CA HIS A 663 15.51 22.41 33.76
C HIS A 663 14.93 21.06 33.42
N GLU A 664 13.60 20.94 33.53
CA GLU A 664 12.85 19.86 32.92
C GLU A 664 12.29 20.35 31.58
N VAL A 665 12.63 19.63 30.52
CA VAL A 665 12.29 19.97 29.15
C VAL A 665 11.43 18.87 28.56
N GLU A 666 10.27 19.26 28.04
CA GLU A 666 9.34 18.33 27.43
C GLU A 666 9.10 18.69 25.96
N PHE A 667 9.33 17.72 25.08
CA PHE A 667 8.96 17.80 23.67
C PHE A 667 7.69 16.99 23.42
N PHE A 668 6.69 17.58 22.78
CA PHE A 668 5.44 16.90 22.43
C PHE A 668 5.17 17.02 20.93
N PHE A 669 4.76 15.91 20.31
CA PHE A 669 4.32 15.91 18.93
C PHE A 669 2.80 16.05 18.85
N ARG A 670 2.34 17.27 18.53
CA ARG A 670 0.92 17.62 18.39
C ARG A 670 0.67 18.31 17.04
N PRO A 671 0.74 17.56 15.92
CA PRO A 671 0.59 18.11 14.57
C PRO A 671 -0.83 18.59 14.31
N LEU A 672 -0.99 19.89 14.02
CA LEU A 672 -2.30 20.51 13.76
C LEU A 672 -3.02 19.84 12.58
N SER A 673 -2.27 19.44 11.55
CA SER A 673 -2.77 18.75 10.35
C SER A 673 -3.55 17.48 10.67
N VAL A 674 -3.07 16.67 11.62
CA VAL A 674 -3.77 15.45 12.09
C VAL A 674 -5.06 15.80 12.82
N TYR A 675 -5.05 16.76 13.75
CA TYR A 675 -6.25 17.13 14.51
C TYR A 675 -7.33 17.77 13.63
N VAL A 676 -6.94 18.60 12.67
CA VAL A 676 -7.86 19.15 11.66
C VAL A 676 -8.43 18.03 10.79
N GLY A 677 -7.61 17.06 10.39
CA GLY A 677 -8.04 15.85 9.68
C GLY A 677 -9.08 15.06 10.47
N LEU A 678 -8.84 14.83 11.76
CA LEU A 678 -9.79 14.17 12.67
C LEU A 678 -11.10 14.95 12.82
N ALA A 679 -11.06 16.29 12.91
CA ALA A 679 -12.27 17.11 12.98
C ALA A 679 -13.13 16.94 11.71
N PHE A 680 -12.52 16.99 10.52
CA PHE A 680 -13.23 16.74 9.26
C PHE A 680 -13.76 15.32 9.13
N PHE A 681 -13.03 14.34 9.64
CA PHE A 681 -13.49 12.96 9.71
C PHE A 681 -14.78 12.83 10.52
N VAL A 682 -14.82 13.43 11.71
CA VAL A 682 -16.02 13.44 12.57
C VAL A 682 -17.19 14.11 11.85
N ILE A 683 -16.96 15.24 11.16
CA ILE A 683 -17.99 15.89 10.32
C ILE A 683 -18.47 14.93 9.22
N GLY A 684 -17.56 14.21 8.56
CA GLY A 684 -17.89 13.18 7.56
C GLY A 684 -18.76 12.06 8.14
N LEU A 685 -18.45 11.57 9.34
CA LEU A 685 -19.24 10.55 10.02
C LEU A 685 -20.63 11.05 10.38
N ILE A 686 -20.77 12.27 10.90
CA ILE A 686 -22.06 12.87 11.26
C ILE A 686 -22.92 13.04 9.99
N THR A 687 -22.37 13.67 8.96
CA THR A 687 -23.10 13.92 7.71
C THR A 687 -23.56 12.61 7.06
N THR A 688 -22.72 11.58 7.00
CA THR A 688 -23.12 10.27 6.46
C THR A 688 -24.13 9.54 7.35
N LYS A 689 -24.06 9.68 8.68
CA LYS A 689 -25.02 9.12 9.65
C LYS A 689 -26.40 9.78 9.59
N ASP A 690 -26.46 11.09 9.41
CA ASP A 690 -27.72 11.83 9.24
C ASP A 690 -28.44 11.44 7.94
N PHE A 691 -27.69 10.99 6.94
CA PHE A 691 -28.26 10.35 5.75
C PHE A 691 -28.59 8.85 5.94
N LEU A 692 -28.03 8.16 6.94
CA LEU A 692 -28.37 6.77 7.29
C LEU A 692 -29.67 6.68 8.09
N ILE A 693 -29.91 7.65 8.97
CA ILE A 693 -31.08 7.74 9.85
C ILE A 693 -31.93 8.91 9.34
N GLY A 694 -32.82 8.65 8.36
CA GLY A 694 -33.69 9.67 7.78
C GLY A 694 -34.26 10.61 8.84
N THR A 695 -34.02 11.91 8.66
CA THR A 695 -34.23 12.98 9.63
C THR A 695 -35.61 12.95 10.30
N LYS A 696 -35.64 12.53 11.58
CA LYS A 696 -36.72 12.91 12.52
C LYS A 696 -36.26 13.30 13.92
N ASN A 697 -35.06 12.95 14.39
CA ASN A 697 -34.64 13.22 15.78
C ASN A 697 -33.24 13.84 15.89
N LEU A 698 -32.98 14.93 15.16
CA LEU A 698 -31.67 15.61 15.19
C LEU A 698 -31.52 16.60 16.38
N GLY A 699 -32.63 17.01 16.99
CA GLY A 699 -32.63 18.06 18.02
C GLY A 699 -31.94 17.66 19.34
N SER A 700 -31.95 16.38 19.73
CA SER A 700 -31.33 15.97 21.01
C SER A 700 -29.88 15.51 20.88
N CYS A 701 -29.43 15.13 19.67
CA CYS A 701 -28.07 14.65 19.45
C CYS A 701 -27.09 15.78 19.13
N ILE A 702 -27.56 16.84 18.43
CA ILE A 702 -26.75 18.04 18.17
C ILE A 702 -26.42 18.76 19.47
N ASN A 703 -27.34 18.83 20.43
CA ASN A 703 -27.07 19.48 21.71
C ASN A 703 -25.95 18.76 22.49
N ASN A 704 -25.94 17.42 22.50
CA ASN A 704 -24.88 16.65 23.16
C ASN A 704 -23.52 16.73 22.43
N VAL A 705 -23.50 16.74 21.09
CA VAL A 705 -22.25 16.86 20.31
C VAL A 705 -21.70 18.29 20.35
N GLN A 706 -22.56 19.31 20.43
CA GLN A 706 -22.14 20.70 20.62
C GLN A 706 -21.52 20.88 22.01
N ASP A 707 -22.07 20.23 23.05
CA ASP A 707 -21.51 20.22 24.40
C ASP A 707 -20.19 19.44 24.48
N ASP A 708 -20.05 18.34 23.72
CA ASP A 708 -18.80 17.57 23.59
C ASP A 708 -17.72 18.30 22.77
N ILE A 709 -18.11 19.06 21.74
CA ILE A 709 -17.18 19.90 20.95
C ILE A 709 -16.76 21.13 21.76
N ASN A 710 -17.68 21.77 22.48
CA ASN A 710 -17.35 22.88 23.37
C ASN A 710 -16.45 22.40 24.52
N SER A 711 -16.68 21.22 25.09
CA SER A 711 -15.79 20.61 26.08
C SER A 711 -14.47 20.11 25.47
N PHE A 712 -14.41 19.70 24.21
CA PHE A 712 -13.16 19.45 23.47
C PHE A 712 -12.34 20.74 23.27
N PHE A 713 -12.97 21.86 22.91
CA PHE A 713 -12.32 23.17 22.80
C PHE A 713 -11.96 23.79 24.17
N LEU A 714 -12.72 23.50 25.24
CA LEU A 714 -12.39 23.88 26.62
C LEU A 714 -11.30 22.99 27.24
N ALA A 715 -11.26 21.69 26.94
CA ALA A 715 -10.20 20.77 27.36
C ALA A 715 -8.86 21.07 26.66
N CYS A 716 -8.88 21.68 25.47
CA CYS A 716 -7.66 22.25 24.88
C CYS A 716 -7.08 23.46 25.66
N LYS A 717 -7.78 23.98 26.69
CA LYS A 717 -7.31 25.08 27.55
C LYS A 717 -6.89 24.67 28.96
N GLY A 718 -7.11 23.43 29.40
CA GLY A 718 -6.77 22.96 30.75
C GLY A 718 -6.12 21.59 30.69
N GLU A 719 -5.10 21.38 31.51
CA GLU A 719 -4.23 20.21 31.49
C GLU A 719 -4.92 18.88 31.87
N THR A 720 -4.22 17.80 31.46
CA THR A 720 -4.22 16.41 31.95
C THR A 720 -5.43 15.49 31.69
N HIS A 721 -5.12 14.36 31.03
CA HIS A 721 -5.91 13.15 30.72
C HIS A 721 -6.89 13.22 29.53
N LEU A 722 -6.39 12.85 28.34
CA LEU A 722 -7.15 12.75 27.09
C LEU A 722 -6.93 11.38 26.43
N ILE A 723 -7.28 10.30 27.13
CA ILE A 723 -7.39 8.95 26.57
C ILE A 723 -8.63 8.31 27.18
N CYS A 724 -9.82 8.51 26.56
CA CYS A 724 -11.01 7.63 26.72
C CYS A 724 -12.24 8.11 25.92
N ILE A 725 -12.33 9.38 25.50
CA ILE A 725 -13.63 9.95 25.07
C ILE A 725 -14.07 9.49 23.66
N GLY A 726 -13.18 8.96 22.82
CA GLY A 726 -13.52 8.54 21.44
C GLY A 726 -14.29 7.23 21.31
N TRP A 727 -14.13 6.28 22.24
CA TRP A 727 -14.72 4.93 22.12
C TRP A 727 -16.07 4.78 22.84
N ASP A 728 -16.25 5.43 23.99
CA ASP A 728 -17.50 5.35 24.76
C ASP A 728 -18.68 6.06 24.07
N ALA A 729 -18.42 7.14 23.32
CA ALA A 729 -19.45 7.84 22.55
C ALA A 729 -19.97 7.01 21.36
N LEU A 730 -19.11 6.17 20.76
CA LEU A 730 -19.47 5.26 19.67
C LEU A 730 -20.29 4.06 20.18
N LEU A 731 -20.00 3.55 21.39
CA LEU A 731 -20.75 2.44 22.00
C LEU A 731 -22.15 2.83 22.49
N LYS A 732 -22.34 4.08 22.96
CA LYS A 732 -23.67 4.58 23.40
C LYS A 732 -24.67 4.83 22.25
N CYS A 733 -24.22 4.77 20.99
CA CYS A 733 -25.07 4.94 19.82
C CYS A 733 -25.64 3.62 19.24
N VAL A 734 -25.36 2.47 19.87
CA VAL A 734 -25.95 1.18 19.49
C VAL A 734 -27.32 1.04 20.17
N PRO A 735 -28.44 0.96 19.42
CA PRO A 735 -29.74 0.74 20.05
C PRO A 735 -29.76 -0.65 20.72
N PRO A 736 -30.38 -0.81 21.90
CA PRO A 736 -30.52 -2.13 22.51
C PRO A 736 -31.29 -3.04 21.56
N THR A 737 -30.72 -4.21 21.29
CA THR A 737 -31.35 -5.27 20.50
C THR A 737 -32.62 -5.73 21.21
N ALA A 738 -33.72 -5.75 20.45
CA ALA A 738 -34.99 -6.27 20.91
C ALA A 738 -34.88 -7.80 21.14
N SER A 739 -34.79 -8.24 22.40
CA SER A 739 -35.30 -9.55 22.81
C SER A 739 -35.47 -9.68 24.33
N SER A 740 -36.71 -9.59 24.81
CA SER A 740 -37.24 -10.47 25.85
C SER A 740 -38.77 -10.34 25.89
N LYS A 741 -39.47 -11.08 25.02
CA LYS A 741 -40.82 -11.52 25.35
C LYS A 741 -40.66 -12.65 26.37
N GLU A 742 -40.78 -12.30 27.64
CA GLU A 742 -41.00 -13.28 28.71
C GLU A 742 -42.37 -13.93 28.52
N ASN A 743 -42.35 -15.26 28.35
CA ASN A 743 -43.48 -16.11 28.68
C ASN A 743 -43.72 -16.08 30.19
N LYS A 744 -44.83 -15.51 30.65
CA LYS A 744 -45.48 -15.91 31.91
C LYS A 744 -47.01 -15.78 31.79
N LYS A 745 -47.64 -16.96 31.77
CA LYS A 745 -49.05 -17.34 32.02
C LYS A 745 -50.12 -16.90 31.03
#